data_AF-A0A017TAG5-F1
#
_entry.id   AF-A0A017TAG5-F1
#
_cell.length_a   1.000
_cell.length_b   1.000
_cell.length_c   1.000
_cell.angle_alpha   90.00
_cell.angle_beta   90.00
_cell.angle_gamma   90.00
#
_symmetry.space_group_name_H-M   'P 1'
#
loop_
_entity.id
_entity.type
_entity.pdbx_description
1 polymer ?
#
loop_
_entity_poly.entity_id
_entity_poly.type
_entity_poly.pdbx_seq_one_letter_code
_entity_poly.pdbx_strand_id
1 'polypeptide(L)'
;MKCWSVLASLPLVLLLGGPLVACDGGDDGVGGAGGGAGGAGDVGGAGGAGGGTASTSSGVTEAPTRFFLRIEDGPPPPIVLELDKQKALEVFGEEAAREIRLLDVDSTAMLGNVLTRIQNACGTGWQADSLNPGHDCAATALGQSFGAAWQTTPEFAMVRLLSMTPANADVTGTSLEDFEKLISENPSTFSITFGGVLAESMGIPKTAPFVPLDQLVAVLKQQLMGTHPAIGNAEGLLPITMFDALNDMTPLATKLGPVGAAPWSGNGEHPGVLVPDSDGFTTRSDALTPAFTMRVVAESNLRWVSGVDLSEGAGDMFLREGDAALAFDFLDPERLDIQGVAEAPTMDMRFSLREQVGIVPSCVETEACKGNYPSTPVGNDTLWTLRPFLLESIVGRAGLLTYEQRMFEKCYFTYGGVCRTGVEIGQAPDPTGWTVFMNQFQFSGEPPLEVPAPQFLWELLSEVAQVAVHDPDGDGVPDIDEGAAAPVFALHEVPIGLTGPDLVAQMRPALQSQEDYIAEVILGRFWKNNDALDFFYRRADEGGQPYLYFVAESDLRPDPSNPDAPRAYTYERPGFFKDVDLGEEGRLSAKNIDGVEDTEHEKLLLPQGETVLYMQDDEGARYEVRFFVPEAGSLEITADVHRVEL
;
A
#
# COMPACT_ATOMS: atom_id res chain seq x y z
N MET A 1 34.11 -31.26 2.04
CA MET A 1 34.80 -32.21 2.95
C MET A 1 34.16 -32.15 4.33
N LYS A 2 34.06 -33.26 5.07
CA LYS A 2 33.54 -33.27 6.45
C LYS A 2 34.68 -33.20 7.47
N CYS A 3 34.53 -32.40 8.53
CA CYS A 3 35.03 -32.74 9.87
C CYS A 3 34.27 -31.97 10.96
N TRP A 4 33.81 -32.69 11.98
CA TRP A 4 33.30 -32.15 13.24
C TRP A 4 34.45 -31.71 14.16
N SER A 5 34.12 -30.91 15.17
CA SER A 5 34.76 -30.99 16.50
C SER A 5 33.74 -30.63 17.60
N VAL A 6 33.73 -31.41 18.68
CA VAL A 6 32.76 -31.34 19.79
C VAL A 6 33.52 -31.13 21.10
N LEU A 7 33.03 -30.21 21.94
CA LEU A 7 33.33 -30.02 23.37
C LEU A 7 32.00 -29.52 24.01
N ALA A 8 31.34 -30.10 25.00
CA ALA A 8 31.69 -31.04 26.08
C ALA A 8 32.66 -30.43 27.12
N SER A 9 32.37 -30.29 28.44
CA SER A 9 31.18 -30.60 29.26
C SER A 9 31.25 -29.93 30.67
N LEU A 10 30.21 -30.14 31.51
CA LEU A 10 30.21 -30.21 33.00
C LEU A 10 30.00 -28.88 33.83
N PRO A 11 29.55 -28.96 35.12
CA PRO A 11 28.21 -28.45 35.47
C PRO A 11 28.09 -27.73 36.85
N LEU A 12 26.86 -27.41 37.30
CA LEU A 12 26.52 -27.40 38.73
C LEU A 12 25.05 -27.83 38.99
N VAL A 13 24.80 -28.39 40.17
CA VAL A 13 23.56 -29.11 40.55
C VAL A 13 23.03 -28.59 41.90
N LEU A 14 21.71 -28.73 42.13
CA LEU A 14 20.92 -28.87 43.37
C LEU A 14 19.79 -27.83 43.54
N LEU A 15 18.63 -28.10 44.18
CA LEU A 15 17.75 -29.30 44.30
C LEU A 15 16.53 -28.93 45.21
N LEU A 16 15.44 -29.73 45.14
CA LEU A 16 14.26 -29.80 46.05
C LEU A 16 13.12 -28.79 45.81
N GLY A 17 11.83 -29.20 45.75
CA GLY A 17 11.27 -30.57 45.82
C GLY A 17 9.76 -30.65 45.48
N GLY A 18 9.27 -31.86 45.17
CA GLY A 18 7.84 -32.16 44.88
C GLY A 18 6.98 -32.37 46.14
N PRO A 19 5.86 -33.14 46.12
CA PRO A 19 5.83 -34.54 45.60
C PRO A 19 4.53 -35.10 44.92
N LEU A 20 4.71 -36.14 44.06
CA LEU A 20 3.86 -37.36 43.82
C LEU A 20 2.43 -37.17 43.20
N VAL A 21 1.77 -38.09 42.45
CA VAL A 21 1.96 -39.50 41.96
C VAL A 21 0.90 -39.77 40.84
N ALA A 22 0.89 -40.77 39.93
CA ALA A 22 1.90 -41.56 39.18
C ALA A 22 1.16 -42.59 38.24
N CYS A 23 1.92 -43.40 37.47
CA CYS A 23 1.57 -44.71 36.85
C CYS A 23 0.77 -44.78 35.51
N ASP A 24 1.02 -45.74 34.58
CA ASP A 24 2.17 -46.66 34.35
C ASP A 24 2.05 -47.42 32.98
N GLY A 25 3.21 -47.83 32.42
CA GLY A 25 3.46 -49.05 31.61
C GLY A 25 3.07 -49.05 30.12
N GLY A 26 3.79 -49.67 29.17
CA GLY A 26 5.01 -50.51 29.07
C GLY A 26 5.02 -51.13 27.63
N ASP A 27 5.92 -51.97 27.12
CA ASP A 27 7.29 -52.43 27.44
C ASP A 27 7.87 -53.09 26.14
N ASP A 28 9.15 -53.49 26.13
CA ASP A 28 9.94 -53.89 24.94
C ASP A 28 9.53 -55.18 24.18
N GLY A 29 10.03 -55.32 22.93
CA GLY A 29 9.95 -56.56 22.15
C GLY A 29 11.05 -56.70 21.06
N VAL A 30 12.01 -57.61 21.26
CA VAL A 30 13.22 -57.78 20.42
C VAL A 30 13.22 -59.10 19.62
N GLY A 31 13.64 -59.04 18.35
CA GLY A 31 14.15 -60.17 17.55
C GLY A 31 13.12 -60.91 16.65
N GLY A 32 13.48 -61.48 15.50
CA GLY A 32 14.77 -61.45 14.78
C GLY A 32 14.84 -62.45 13.58
N ALA A 33 15.83 -62.24 12.71
CA ALA A 33 16.48 -63.18 11.77
C ALA A 33 15.70 -63.97 10.67
N GLY A 34 16.19 -63.80 9.42
CA GLY A 34 16.01 -64.71 8.26
C GLY A 34 15.82 -63.97 6.92
N GLY A 35 16.47 -64.27 5.80
CA GLY A 35 17.59 -65.21 5.53
C GLY A 35 17.57 -65.76 4.08
N GLY A 36 18.57 -65.41 3.24
CA GLY A 36 18.78 -65.91 1.86
C GLY A 36 18.25 -64.97 0.75
N ALA A 37 19.05 -64.44 -0.20
CA ALA A 37 19.92 -65.05 -1.25
C ALA A 37 19.16 -65.26 -2.59
N GLY A 38 19.65 -64.89 -3.79
CA GLY A 38 20.88 -64.16 -4.22
C GLY A 38 20.56 -63.27 -5.45
N GLY A 39 21.41 -62.34 -5.91
CA GLY A 39 22.58 -62.57 -6.79
C GLY A 39 22.18 -62.52 -8.29
N ALA A 40 22.93 -61.98 -9.25
CA ALA A 40 24.15 -61.17 -9.26
C ALA A 40 24.25 -60.45 -10.63
N GLY A 41 24.98 -59.34 -10.75
CA GLY A 41 25.06 -58.55 -12.00
C GLY A 41 25.95 -57.33 -11.87
N ASP A 42 27.25 -57.56 -11.70
CA ASP A 42 28.29 -56.53 -11.50
C ASP A 42 29.05 -56.24 -12.80
N VAL A 43 29.23 -54.96 -13.14
CA VAL A 43 30.41 -54.44 -13.86
C VAL A 43 30.69 -53.03 -13.33
N GLY A 44 31.80 -52.84 -12.62
CA GLY A 44 32.14 -51.57 -11.97
C GLY A 44 32.91 -50.56 -12.82
N GLY A 45 33.02 -49.34 -12.28
CA GLY A 45 33.93 -48.29 -12.74
C GLY A 45 34.68 -47.69 -11.56
N ALA A 46 35.98 -47.96 -11.44
CA ALA A 46 36.80 -47.51 -10.31
C ALA A 46 37.44 -46.14 -10.61
N GLY A 47 37.51 -45.27 -9.61
CA GLY A 47 38.24 -44.01 -9.70
C GLY A 47 39.76 -44.18 -9.62
N GLY A 48 40.50 -43.22 -10.16
CA GLY A 48 41.94 -43.12 -10.05
C GLY A 48 42.39 -41.66 -10.13
N ALA A 49 42.93 -41.12 -9.04
CA ALA A 49 43.45 -39.76 -8.99
C ALA A 49 44.78 -39.64 -9.76
N GLY A 50 45.01 -38.48 -10.36
CA GLY A 50 46.22 -38.22 -11.15
C GLY A 50 47.50 -38.13 -10.32
N GLY A 51 48.57 -38.71 -10.86
CA GLY A 51 49.95 -38.43 -10.50
C GLY A 51 50.73 -38.17 -11.79
N GLY A 52 51.14 -36.92 -12.02
CA GLY A 52 51.80 -36.54 -13.27
C GLY A 52 53.29 -36.87 -13.30
N THR A 53 53.82 -37.19 -14.48
CA THR A 53 55.13 -36.68 -14.94
C THR A 53 55.23 -36.76 -16.46
N ALA A 54 55.88 -35.75 -17.04
CA ALA A 54 56.08 -35.47 -18.46
C ALA A 54 56.38 -36.67 -19.40
N SER A 55 55.80 -36.62 -20.60
CA SER A 55 56.50 -37.04 -21.82
C SER A 55 56.01 -36.27 -23.06
N THR A 56 56.94 -35.54 -23.67
CA THR A 56 57.09 -35.30 -25.13
C THR A 56 55.86 -34.98 -25.99
N SER A 57 55.88 -33.76 -26.53
CA SER A 57 55.11 -33.29 -27.69
C SER A 57 55.05 -34.29 -28.87
N SER A 58 53.84 -34.64 -29.28
CA SER A 58 53.51 -35.10 -30.62
C SER A 58 52.08 -34.67 -30.93
N GLY A 59 51.90 -33.80 -31.93
CA GLY A 59 50.60 -33.21 -32.24
C GLY A 59 49.55 -34.27 -32.57
N VAL A 60 48.49 -34.30 -31.78
CA VAL A 60 47.23 -34.95 -32.12
C VAL A 60 46.28 -33.81 -32.44
N THR A 61 45.91 -33.66 -33.72
CA THR A 61 44.84 -32.76 -34.11
C THR A 61 43.54 -33.25 -33.50
N GLU A 62 42.97 -32.46 -32.61
CA GLU A 62 41.65 -32.73 -32.03
C GLU A 62 40.60 -32.70 -33.14
N ALA A 63 39.69 -33.67 -33.12
CA ALA A 63 38.67 -33.79 -34.16
C ALA A 63 37.66 -32.62 -34.05
N PRO A 64 37.07 -32.14 -35.15
CA PRO A 64 36.12 -31.04 -35.08
C PRO A 64 34.90 -31.43 -34.24
N THR A 65 34.50 -30.54 -33.34
CA THR A 65 33.19 -30.65 -32.70
C THR A 65 32.16 -30.02 -33.63
N ARG A 66 31.18 -30.83 -34.06
CA ARG A 66 30.11 -30.41 -34.97
C ARG A 66 28.87 -29.97 -34.21
N PHE A 67 28.42 -28.76 -34.50
CA PHE A 67 27.19 -28.18 -33.99
C PHE A 67 26.15 -27.98 -35.09
N PHE A 68 24.87 -27.95 -34.71
CA PHE A 68 23.73 -27.69 -35.59
C PHE A 68 23.08 -26.38 -35.15
N LEU A 69 22.94 -25.44 -36.08
CA LEU A 69 22.36 -24.12 -35.85
C LEU A 69 21.01 -24.07 -36.55
N ARG A 70 19.97 -23.64 -35.83
CA ARG A 70 18.59 -23.66 -36.28
C ARG A 70 17.92 -22.31 -36.16
N ILE A 71 17.07 -22.01 -37.13
CA ILE A 71 16.19 -20.84 -37.11
C ILE A 71 14.76 -21.31 -36.83
N GLU A 72 14.16 -20.77 -35.78
CA GLU A 72 12.71 -20.84 -35.58
C GLU A 72 12.06 -19.56 -36.14
N ASP A 73 11.44 -19.67 -37.32
CA ASP A 73 10.77 -18.57 -38.04
C ASP A 73 9.39 -18.18 -37.44
N GLY A 74 8.98 -18.81 -36.33
CA GLY A 74 7.68 -18.56 -35.71
C GLY A 74 7.74 -17.36 -34.75
N PRO A 75 6.83 -16.37 -34.84
CA PRO A 75 6.68 -15.40 -33.76
C PRO A 75 6.29 -16.14 -32.48
N PRO A 76 6.85 -15.79 -31.31
CA PRO A 76 6.51 -16.47 -30.07
C PRO A 76 5.01 -16.29 -29.77
N PRO A 77 4.32 -17.34 -29.29
CA PRO A 77 2.93 -17.20 -28.90
C PRO A 77 2.79 -16.18 -27.75
N PRO A 78 1.68 -15.42 -27.68
CA PRO A 78 1.40 -14.55 -26.55
C PRO A 78 1.45 -15.33 -25.22
N ILE A 79 2.08 -14.73 -24.22
CA ILE A 79 2.19 -15.30 -22.88
C ILE A 79 0.87 -15.02 -22.16
N VAL A 80 0.19 -16.09 -21.74
CA VAL A 80 -1.07 -16.01 -20.98
C VAL A 80 -0.79 -16.40 -19.53
N LEU A 81 -0.90 -15.43 -18.64
CA LEU A 81 -0.77 -15.60 -17.20
C LEU A 81 -2.16 -15.69 -16.57
N GLU A 82 -2.58 -16.90 -16.21
CA GLU A 82 -3.75 -17.11 -15.34
C GLU A 82 -3.28 -17.16 -13.88
N LEU A 83 -3.71 -16.20 -13.08
CA LEU A 83 -3.22 -15.96 -11.71
C LEU A 83 -4.40 -15.95 -10.73
N ASP A 84 -4.35 -16.81 -9.71
CA ASP A 84 -5.10 -16.62 -8.47
C ASP A 84 -4.27 -15.74 -7.49
N LYS A 85 -4.75 -15.54 -6.26
CA LYS A 85 -4.04 -14.69 -5.29
C LYS A 85 -2.65 -15.23 -4.92
N GLN A 86 -2.51 -16.54 -4.75
CA GLN A 86 -1.24 -17.16 -4.38
C GLN A 86 -0.27 -17.07 -5.57
N LYS A 87 -0.73 -17.48 -6.76
CA LYS A 87 0.10 -17.49 -7.96
C LYS A 87 0.50 -16.08 -8.41
N ALA A 88 -0.33 -15.06 -8.17
CA ALA A 88 0.07 -13.67 -8.35
C ALA A 88 1.23 -13.30 -7.41
N LEU A 89 1.16 -13.60 -6.11
CA LEU A 89 2.28 -13.37 -5.18
C LEU A 89 3.54 -14.17 -5.55
N GLU A 90 3.40 -15.39 -6.07
CA GLU A 90 4.53 -16.20 -6.56
C GLU A 90 5.19 -15.62 -7.82
N VAL A 91 4.40 -15.03 -8.73
CA VAL A 91 4.89 -14.45 -10.00
C VAL A 91 5.50 -13.06 -9.82
N PHE A 92 4.87 -12.19 -9.03
CA PHE A 92 5.40 -10.84 -8.78
C PHE A 92 6.46 -10.81 -7.66
N GLY A 93 6.38 -11.73 -6.70
CA GLY A 93 7.12 -11.63 -5.45
C GLY A 93 6.52 -10.58 -4.49
N GLU A 94 6.79 -10.72 -3.20
CA GLU A 94 6.27 -9.81 -2.17
C GLU A 94 6.77 -8.37 -2.32
N GLU A 95 8.05 -8.19 -2.66
CA GLU A 95 8.67 -6.86 -2.79
C GLU A 95 7.98 -6.04 -3.88
N ALA A 96 7.92 -6.56 -5.11
CA ALA A 96 7.26 -5.85 -6.21
C ALA A 96 5.74 -5.72 -6.00
N ALA A 97 5.07 -6.71 -5.42
CA ALA A 97 3.64 -6.58 -5.11
C ALA A 97 3.35 -5.42 -4.14
N ARG A 98 4.29 -5.05 -3.26
CA ARG A 98 4.17 -3.87 -2.38
C ARG A 98 4.39 -2.55 -3.10
N GLU A 99 5.03 -2.56 -4.26
CA GLU A 99 5.27 -1.37 -5.10
C GLU A 99 4.15 -1.17 -6.14
N ILE A 100 3.61 -2.25 -6.72
CA ILE A 100 2.55 -2.17 -7.74
C ILE A 100 1.29 -1.53 -7.15
N ARG A 101 1.00 -0.31 -7.61
CA ARG A 101 -0.19 0.48 -7.33
C ARG A 101 -1.41 -0.16 -8.01
N LEU A 102 -2.49 -0.43 -7.29
CA LEU A 102 -3.74 -0.91 -7.89
C LEU A 102 -4.84 0.14 -7.96
N LEU A 103 -5.05 0.92 -6.88
CA LEU A 103 -6.07 1.97 -6.84
C LEU A 103 -5.87 2.94 -5.68
N ASP A 104 -6.06 4.24 -5.93
CA ASP A 104 -6.16 5.30 -4.93
C ASP A 104 -7.63 5.48 -4.55
N VAL A 105 -8.07 4.85 -3.45
CA VAL A 105 -9.49 4.81 -3.06
C VAL A 105 -9.91 6.15 -2.46
N ASP A 106 -10.98 6.75 -3.00
CA ASP A 106 -11.64 7.87 -2.33
C ASP A 106 -12.36 7.40 -1.06
N SER A 107 -11.81 7.76 0.09
CA SER A 107 -12.28 7.41 1.42
C SER A 107 -13.59 8.08 1.84
N THR A 108 -14.14 9.03 1.07
CA THR A 108 -15.33 9.83 1.44
C THR A 108 -16.53 8.96 1.82
N ALA A 109 -16.86 7.97 0.99
CA ALA A 109 -18.01 7.10 1.23
C ALA A 109 -17.76 6.16 2.42
N MET A 110 -16.55 5.59 2.54
CA MET A 110 -16.15 4.74 3.66
C MET A 110 -16.22 5.50 5.00
N LEU A 111 -15.62 6.69 5.08
CA LEU A 111 -15.66 7.54 6.28
C LEU A 111 -17.09 7.96 6.63
N GLY A 112 -17.93 8.28 5.63
CA GLY A 112 -19.35 8.56 5.84
C GLY A 112 -20.10 7.37 6.44
N ASN A 113 -19.81 6.15 5.97
CA ASN A 113 -20.38 4.92 6.51
C ASN A 113 -19.86 4.63 7.94
N VAL A 114 -18.58 4.89 8.23
CA VAL A 114 -17.99 4.80 9.58
C VAL A 114 -18.71 5.73 10.54
N LEU A 115 -18.77 7.04 10.26
CA LEU A 115 -19.40 8.02 11.14
C LEU A 115 -20.89 7.77 11.32
N THR A 116 -21.60 7.41 10.25
CA THR A 116 -23.04 7.07 10.33
C THR A 116 -23.29 5.87 11.24
N ARG A 117 -22.40 4.86 11.24
CA ARG A 117 -22.51 3.70 12.12
C ARG A 117 -22.21 4.05 13.57
N ILE A 118 -21.21 4.89 13.83
CA ILE A 118 -20.90 5.35 15.19
C ILE A 118 -22.05 6.21 15.74
N GLN A 119 -22.49 7.24 15.01
CA GLN A 119 -23.59 8.12 15.41
C GLN A 119 -24.88 7.37 15.80
N ASN A 120 -25.13 6.21 15.17
CA ASN A 120 -26.33 5.39 15.40
C ASN A 120 -26.05 4.11 16.21
N ALA A 121 -24.86 3.95 16.78
CA ALA A 121 -24.47 2.76 17.54
C ALA A 121 -25.37 2.50 18.76
N CYS A 122 -25.91 3.56 19.37
CA CYS A 122 -26.81 3.50 20.52
C CYS A 122 -28.23 3.95 20.16
N GLY A 123 -28.67 3.62 18.95
CA GLY A 123 -30.02 3.93 18.43
C GLY A 123 -30.16 5.32 17.83
N THR A 124 -31.35 5.58 17.25
CA THR A 124 -31.66 6.81 16.49
C THR A 124 -32.54 7.80 17.27
N GLY A 125 -32.73 7.60 18.58
CA GLY A 125 -33.64 8.41 19.41
C GLY A 125 -33.25 9.90 19.49
N TRP A 126 -31.96 10.21 19.28
CA TRP A 126 -31.42 11.56 19.13
C TRP A 126 -32.06 12.40 18.02
N GLN A 127 -32.74 11.77 17.05
CA GLN A 127 -33.46 12.46 15.97
C GLN A 127 -34.79 13.10 16.44
N ALA A 128 -35.23 12.81 17.67
CA ALA A 128 -36.41 13.42 18.26
C ALA A 128 -36.09 14.77 18.91
N ASP A 129 -37.08 15.68 18.97
CA ASP A 129 -36.97 16.92 19.74
C ASP A 129 -37.15 16.63 21.24
N SER A 130 -36.09 16.14 21.88
CA SER A 130 -36.07 15.69 23.29
C SER A 130 -34.71 15.95 23.93
N LEU A 131 -34.71 16.51 25.15
CA LEU A 131 -33.49 16.72 25.96
C LEU A 131 -32.80 15.38 26.28
N ASN A 132 -33.58 14.33 26.55
CA ASN A 132 -33.05 12.98 26.68
C ASN A 132 -33.26 12.22 25.35
N PRO A 133 -32.20 11.91 24.60
CA PRO A 133 -32.29 11.20 23.32
C PRO A 133 -32.60 9.70 23.46
N GLY A 134 -32.59 9.15 24.68
CA GLY A 134 -32.93 7.75 24.94
C GLY A 134 -31.93 6.76 24.33
N HIS A 135 -30.63 7.07 24.41
CA HIS A 135 -29.59 6.18 23.89
C HIS A 135 -29.66 4.78 24.53
N ASP A 136 -29.57 3.76 23.68
CA ASP A 136 -29.51 2.36 24.08
C ASP A 136 -28.43 1.66 23.26
N CYS A 137 -27.23 1.53 23.83
CA CYS A 137 -26.14 0.82 23.18
C CYS A 137 -26.38 -0.70 23.07
N ALA A 138 -27.37 -1.27 23.77
CA ALA A 138 -27.77 -2.67 23.51
C ALA A 138 -28.52 -2.85 22.18
N ALA A 139 -28.98 -1.76 21.54
CA ALA A 139 -29.79 -1.81 20.32
C ALA A 139 -29.03 -2.23 19.05
N THR A 140 -27.69 -2.14 19.02
CA THR A 140 -26.87 -2.53 17.85
C THR A 140 -25.66 -3.37 18.24
N ALA A 141 -25.12 -4.15 17.30
CA ALA A 141 -23.91 -4.94 17.52
C ALA A 141 -22.68 -4.06 17.88
N LEU A 142 -22.58 -2.86 17.29
CA LEU A 142 -21.51 -1.92 17.62
C LEU A 142 -21.66 -1.37 19.04
N GLY A 143 -22.85 -0.90 19.43
CA GLY A 143 -23.10 -0.41 20.79
C GLY A 143 -22.88 -1.47 21.86
N GLN A 144 -23.21 -2.74 21.57
CA GLN A 144 -22.96 -3.87 22.48
C GLN A 144 -21.46 -4.09 22.74
N SER A 145 -20.58 -3.67 21.83
CA SER A 145 -19.12 -3.77 22.01
C SER A 145 -18.56 -2.82 23.07
N PHE A 146 -19.30 -1.76 23.44
CA PHE A 146 -18.89 -0.79 24.46
C PHE A 146 -19.04 -1.34 25.89
N GLY A 147 -19.66 -2.52 26.05
CA GLY A 147 -19.80 -3.22 27.32
C GLY A 147 -20.99 -2.74 28.17
N ALA A 148 -21.06 -3.24 29.41
CA ALA A 148 -22.23 -3.04 30.27
C ALA A 148 -22.27 -1.67 30.99
N ALA A 149 -21.15 -0.93 30.99
CA ALA A 149 -21.00 0.39 31.59
C ALA A 149 -20.75 1.46 30.49
N TRP A 150 -21.37 1.28 29.32
CA TRP A 150 -21.14 2.09 28.13
C TRP A 150 -21.36 3.59 28.35
N GLN A 151 -22.18 3.98 29.33
CA GLN A 151 -22.46 5.38 29.66
C GLN A 151 -21.20 6.19 29.94
N THR A 152 -20.17 5.56 30.51
CA THR A 152 -18.94 6.22 30.98
C THR A 152 -17.74 5.95 30.06
N THR A 153 -17.96 5.49 28.82
CA THR A 153 -16.86 5.11 27.90
C THR A 153 -16.61 6.14 26.81
N PRO A 154 -15.35 6.31 26.35
CA PRO A 154 -15.03 7.21 25.25
C PRO A 154 -15.80 6.90 23.95
N GLU A 155 -16.17 5.64 23.71
CA GLU A 155 -16.99 5.25 22.56
C GLU A 155 -18.36 5.92 22.61
N PHE A 156 -19.04 5.92 23.76
CA PHE A 156 -20.33 6.58 23.92
C PHE A 156 -20.22 8.10 23.94
N ALA A 157 -19.13 8.65 24.52
CA ALA A 157 -18.80 10.07 24.43
C ALA A 157 -18.82 10.57 22.96
N MET A 158 -18.20 9.80 22.05
CA MET A 158 -18.23 10.08 20.61
C MET A 158 -19.64 9.92 20.01
N VAL A 159 -20.45 8.95 20.47
CA VAL A 159 -21.86 8.82 20.03
C VAL A 159 -22.65 10.07 20.41
N ARG A 160 -22.54 10.56 21.65
CA ARG A 160 -23.18 11.82 22.08
C ARG A 160 -22.69 12.98 21.23
N LEU A 161 -21.38 13.16 21.06
CA LEU A 161 -20.81 14.25 20.26
C LEU A 161 -21.33 14.25 18.82
N LEU A 162 -21.35 13.09 18.14
CA LEU A 162 -21.85 12.97 16.77
C LEU A 162 -23.38 13.12 16.64
N SER A 163 -24.12 12.91 17.73
CA SER A 163 -25.58 13.01 17.78
C SER A 163 -26.10 14.21 18.59
N MET A 164 -25.22 15.16 18.90
CA MET A 164 -25.57 16.38 19.61
C MET A 164 -26.29 17.35 18.67
N THR A 165 -27.49 17.76 19.08
CA THR A 165 -28.42 18.63 18.37
C THR A 165 -28.88 19.75 19.32
N PRO A 166 -29.48 20.84 18.84
CA PRO A 166 -30.06 21.84 19.74
C PRO A 166 -31.16 21.31 20.68
N ALA A 167 -31.76 20.15 20.42
CA ALA A 167 -32.79 19.55 21.26
C ALA A 167 -32.25 18.77 22.46
N ASN A 168 -31.06 18.17 22.35
CA ASN A 168 -30.43 17.28 23.33
C ASN A 168 -29.02 17.72 23.77
N ALA A 169 -28.60 18.93 23.39
CA ALA A 169 -27.35 19.51 23.84
C ALA A 169 -27.38 19.73 25.36
N ASP A 170 -26.26 19.36 25.97
CA ASP A 170 -25.96 19.55 27.38
C ASP A 170 -24.74 20.48 27.42
N VAL A 171 -24.86 21.58 28.17
CA VAL A 171 -23.82 22.61 28.26
C VAL A 171 -23.37 22.85 29.70
N THR A 172 -23.75 21.95 30.61
CA THR A 172 -23.24 21.89 31.98
C THR A 172 -21.72 21.86 31.98
N GLY A 173 -21.06 22.65 32.83
CA GLY A 173 -19.60 22.76 32.88
C GLY A 173 -18.97 23.67 31.81
N THR A 174 -19.75 24.24 30.89
CA THR A 174 -19.26 25.19 29.85
C THR A 174 -19.63 26.64 30.19
N SER A 175 -19.03 27.60 29.47
CA SER A 175 -19.39 29.03 29.57
C SER A 175 -20.84 29.35 29.13
N LEU A 176 -21.57 28.40 28.53
CA LEU A 176 -22.99 28.54 28.22
C LEU A 176 -23.93 28.17 29.38
N GLU A 177 -23.45 27.50 30.43
CA GLU A 177 -24.29 26.94 31.50
C GLU A 177 -25.19 28.00 32.17
N ASP A 178 -24.62 29.16 32.56
CA ASP A 178 -25.39 30.25 33.19
C ASP A 178 -26.36 30.93 32.22
N PHE A 179 -26.06 30.92 30.92
CA PHE A 179 -26.97 31.43 29.87
C PHE A 179 -28.13 30.46 29.60
N GLU A 180 -27.88 29.14 29.67
CA GLU A 180 -28.95 28.14 29.68
C GLU A 180 -29.85 28.34 30.90
N LYS A 181 -29.29 28.37 32.12
CA LYS A 181 -30.06 28.56 33.36
C LYS A 181 -30.93 29.81 33.28
N LEU A 182 -30.38 30.94 32.81
CA LEU A 182 -31.14 32.18 32.62
C LEU A 182 -32.41 31.96 31.79
N ILE A 183 -32.31 31.25 30.67
CA ILE A 183 -33.44 31.00 29.76
C ILE A 183 -34.39 29.95 30.36
N SER A 184 -33.85 28.82 30.82
CA SER A 184 -34.61 27.65 31.27
C SER A 184 -35.35 27.87 32.59
N GLU A 185 -34.78 28.63 33.53
CA GLU A 185 -35.42 28.94 34.82
C GLU A 185 -36.43 30.10 34.74
N ASN A 186 -36.43 30.88 33.66
CA ASN A 186 -37.31 32.05 33.49
C ASN A 186 -38.31 31.92 32.30
N PRO A 187 -39.12 30.84 32.21
CA PRO A 187 -40.04 30.60 31.09
C PRO A 187 -41.22 31.58 31.00
N SER A 188 -41.42 32.44 32.01
CA SER A 188 -42.36 33.57 31.96
C SER A 188 -41.77 34.83 31.32
N THR A 189 -40.44 34.91 31.23
CA THR A 189 -39.68 36.01 30.61
C THR A 189 -39.29 35.67 29.18
N PHE A 190 -38.84 34.43 28.93
CA PHE A 190 -38.41 33.97 27.62
C PHE A 190 -39.48 33.08 26.97
N SER A 191 -39.93 33.44 25.77
CA SER A 191 -40.90 32.64 24.99
C SER A 191 -40.22 31.55 24.14
N ILE A 192 -39.00 31.17 24.49
CA ILE A 192 -38.13 30.24 23.75
C ILE A 192 -37.35 29.39 24.75
N THR A 193 -37.06 28.14 24.40
CA THR A 193 -36.16 27.28 25.18
C THR A 193 -34.71 27.52 24.81
N PHE A 194 -33.75 27.14 25.66
CA PHE A 194 -32.32 27.27 25.34
C PHE A 194 -31.96 26.55 24.02
N GLY A 195 -32.43 25.31 23.84
CA GLY A 195 -32.31 24.60 22.57
C GLY A 195 -32.96 25.28 21.35
N GLY A 196 -33.98 26.12 21.56
CA GLY A 196 -34.52 27.00 20.53
C GLY A 196 -33.57 28.16 20.20
N VAL A 197 -32.93 28.75 21.20
CA VAL A 197 -31.90 29.79 21.03
C VAL A 197 -30.70 29.23 20.27
N LEU A 198 -30.23 28.03 20.62
CA LEU A 198 -29.15 27.34 19.90
C LEU A 198 -29.53 27.09 18.42
N ALA A 199 -30.72 26.54 18.15
CA ALA A 199 -31.20 26.28 16.80
C ALA A 199 -31.30 27.55 15.94
N GLU A 200 -31.89 28.64 16.48
CA GLU A 200 -31.95 29.93 15.78
C GLU A 200 -30.53 30.51 15.57
N SER A 201 -29.65 30.42 16.57
CA SER A 201 -28.30 30.99 16.52
C SER A 201 -27.42 30.28 15.50
N MET A 202 -27.41 28.94 15.46
CA MET A 202 -26.70 28.17 14.43
C MET A 202 -27.40 28.19 13.06
N GLY A 203 -28.71 28.43 13.01
CA GLY A 203 -29.50 28.43 11.78
C GLY A 203 -29.89 27.03 11.29
N ILE A 204 -29.96 26.06 12.20
CA ILE A 204 -30.27 24.65 11.92
C ILE A 204 -31.57 24.21 12.61
N PRO A 205 -32.25 23.15 12.14
CA PRO A 205 -33.35 22.52 12.87
C PRO A 205 -32.93 22.06 14.27
N LYS A 206 -33.86 22.08 15.24
CA LYS A 206 -33.59 21.60 16.61
C LYS A 206 -33.09 20.16 16.70
N THR A 207 -33.40 19.31 15.72
CA THR A 207 -33.03 17.89 15.66
C THR A 207 -31.91 17.60 14.65
N ALA A 208 -31.28 18.64 14.09
CA ALA A 208 -30.10 18.47 13.24
C ALA A 208 -28.83 18.46 14.10
N PRO A 209 -27.83 17.62 13.78
CA PRO A 209 -26.53 17.66 14.45
C PRO A 209 -25.87 19.03 14.37
N PHE A 210 -25.13 19.42 15.41
CA PHE A 210 -24.34 20.66 15.44
C PHE A 210 -23.34 20.75 14.28
N VAL A 211 -22.74 19.63 13.91
CA VAL A 211 -21.82 19.54 12.77
C VAL A 211 -22.30 18.41 11.83
N PRO A 212 -22.63 18.70 10.56
CA PRO A 212 -23.00 17.69 9.59
C PRO A 212 -21.88 16.67 9.31
N LEU A 213 -22.26 15.40 9.08
CA LEU A 213 -21.28 14.32 8.86
C LEU A 213 -20.42 14.53 7.61
N ASP A 214 -20.92 15.19 6.56
CA ASP A 214 -20.15 15.51 5.35
C ASP A 214 -18.98 16.47 5.64
N GLN A 215 -19.17 17.41 6.57
CA GLN A 215 -18.10 18.31 7.01
C GLN A 215 -17.05 17.55 7.83
N LEU A 216 -17.48 16.66 8.73
CA LEU A 216 -16.57 15.77 9.48
C LEU A 216 -15.80 14.83 8.55
N VAL A 217 -16.44 14.25 7.52
CA VAL A 217 -15.77 13.41 6.51
C VAL A 217 -14.71 14.21 5.76
N ALA A 218 -15.03 15.41 5.28
CA ALA A 218 -14.08 16.27 4.57
C ALA A 218 -12.86 16.61 5.44
N VAL A 219 -13.09 16.89 6.73
CA VAL A 219 -12.03 17.19 7.69
C VAL A 219 -11.20 15.96 8.05
N LEU A 220 -11.81 14.80 8.31
CA LEU A 220 -11.08 13.55 8.56
C LEU A 220 -10.22 13.14 7.37
N LYS A 221 -10.74 13.28 6.15
CA LYS A 221 -10.01 13.01 4.91
C LYS A 221 -8.78 13.92 4.78
N GLN A 222 -8.91 15.22 5.05
CA GLN A 222 -7.77 16.16 5.01
C GLN A 222 -6.79 15.99 6.18
N GLN A 223 -7.29 15.95 7.42
CA GLN A 223 -6.50 16.10 8.63
C GLN A 223 -5.99 14.77 9.20
N LEU A 224 -6.78 13.69 9.14
CA LEU A 224 -6.38 12.36 9.63
C LEU A 224 -5.76 11.52 8.50
N MET A 225 -6.41 11.43 7.34
CA MET A 225 -5.85 10.62 6.23
C MET A 225 -4.74 11.39 5.51
N GLY A 226 -4.99 12.63 5.10
CA GLY A 226 -4.03 13.44 4.34
C GLY A 226 -2.72 13.81 5.07
N THR A 227 -2.61 13.56 6.38
CA THR A 227 -1.37 13.78 7.16
C THR A 227 -0.68 12.48 7.58
N HIS A 228 -1.26 11.32 7.30
CA HIS A 228 -0.67 10.03 7.61
C HIS A 228 0.47 9.69 6.62
N PRO A 229 1.70 9.37 7.08
CA PRO A 229 2.85 9.17 6.18
C PRO A 229 2.64 8.12 5.07
N ALA A 230 1.99 7.00 5.37
CA ALA A 230 1.69 5.95 4.38
C ALA A 230 0.54 6.25 3.41
N ILE A 231 -0.16 7.38 3.56
CA ILE A 231 -1.17 7.87 2.59
C ILE A 231 -0.47 8.70 1.51
N GLY A 232 0.48 9.55 1.89
CA GLY A 232 1.40 10.23 0.97
C GLY A 232 0.79 11.31 0.05
N ASN A 233 -0.50 11.62 0.20
CA ASN A 233 -1.23 12.63 -0.56
C ASN A 233 -2.12 13.48 0.36
N ALA A 234 -2.24 14.78 0.09
CA ALA A 234 -2.99 15.71 0.94
C ALA A 234 -4.52 15.57 0.79
N GLU A 235 -4.94 14.92 -0.28
CA GLU A 235 -6.32 14.61 -0.64
C GLU A 235 -6.89 13.45 0.20
N GLY A 236 -6.07 12.72 0.97
CA GLY A 236 -6.54 11.61 1.81
C GLY A 236 -7.05 10.39 1.05
N LEU A 237 -6.63 10.20 -0.20
CA LEU A 237 -6.93 9.02 -1.01
C LEU A 237 -6.13 7.83 -0.48
N LEU A 238 -6.79 6.72 -0.19
CA LEU A 238 -6.18 5.54 0.44
C LEU A 238 -5.39 4.72 -0.60
N PRO A 239 -4.05 4.58 -0.46
CA PRO A 239 -3.27 3.91 -1.48
C PRO A 239 -3.26 2.37 -1.29
N ILE A 240 -4.00 1.66 -2.12
CA ILE A 240 -4.04 0.17 -2.17
C ILE A 240 -3.04 -0.39 -3.19
N THR A 241 -2.16 -1.29 -2.75
CA THR A 241 -1.17 -1.99 -3.58
C THR A 241 -1.65 -3.39 -3.97
N MET A 242 -0.95 -4.05 -4.90
CA MET A 242 -1.17 -5.47 -5.22
C MET A 242 -1.04 -6.33 -3.96
N PHE A 243 0.00 -6.11 -3.14
CA PHE A 243 0.20 -6.86 -1.90
C PHE A 243 -0.94 -6.64 -0.89
N ASP A 244 -1.44 -5.41 -0.74
CA ASP A 244 -2.59 -5.13 0.14
C ASP A 244 -3.82 -5.93 -0.33
N ALA A 245 -4.13 -5.91 -1.63
CA ALA A 245 -5.32 -6.57 -2.19
C ALA A 245 -5.23 -8.10 -2.15
N LEU A 246 -4.07 -8.68 -2.49
CA LEU A 246 -3.86 -10.13 -2.48
C LEU A 246 -3.86 -10.74 -1.06
N ASN A 247 -3.65 -9.91 -0.02
CA ASN A 247 -3.71 -10.29 1.39
C ASN A 247 -4.98 -9.76 2.09
N ASP A 248 -6.09 -9.63 1.36
CA ASP A 248 -7.41 -9.23 1.89
C ASP A 248 -7.41 -7.91 2.68
N MET A 249 -6.54 -6.96 2.34
CA MET A 249 -6.32 -5.69 3.07
C MET A 249 -5.78 -5.83 4.50
N THR A 250 -5.47 -7.04 4.97
CA THR A 250 -4.83 -7.29 6.28
C THR A 250 -3.59 -6.43 6.54
N PRO A 251 -2.69 -6.20 5.55
CA PRO A 251 -1.52 -5.34 5.76
C PRO A 251 -1.85 -3.89 6.14
N LEU A 252 -3.07 -3.41 5.87
CA LEU A 252 -3.47 -2.03 6.18
C LEU A 252 -3.45 -1.74 7.68
N ALA A 253 -3.74 -2.71 8.56
CA ALA A 253 -3.67 -2.52 10.02
C ALA A 253 -2.30 -2.03 10.51
N THR A 254 -1.23 -2.54 9.87
CA THR A 254 0.15 -2.13 10.16
C THR A 254 0.53 -0.88 9.35
N LYS A 255 0.17 -0.84 8.05
CA LYS A 255 0.50 0.26 7.13
C LYS A 255 -0.11 1.61 7.55
N LEU A 256 -1.32 1.57 8.11
CA LEU A 256 -2.11 2.73 8.54
C LEU A 256 -2.23 2.85 10.06
N GLY A 257 -1.42 2.09 10.80
CA GLY A 257 -1.34 2.13 12.26
C GLY A 257 -0.61 3.38 12.78
N PRO A 258 -0.44 3.49 14.11
CA PRO A 258 0.28 4.61 14.72
C PRO A 258 1.72 4.75 14.21
N VAL A 259 2.15 5.98 13.97
CA VAL A 259 3.53 6.33 13.60
C VAL A 259 4.13 7.21 14.70
N GLY A 260 5.32 6.85 15.19
CA GLY A 260 5.93 7.50 16.36
C GLY A 260 5.36 6.98 17.68
N ALA A 261 5.77 7.61 18.79
CA ALA A 261 5.36 7.23 20.13
C ALA A 261 4.37 8.25 20.72
N ALA A 262 3.54 7.82 21.67
CA ALA A 262 2.71 8.74 22.43
C ALA A 262 3.54 9.52 23.47
N PRO A 263 3.17 10.76 23.82
CA PRO A 263 2.08 11.56 23.24
C PRO A 263 2.52 12.15 21.87
N TRP A 264 1.70 11.98 20.83
CA TRP A 264 2.00 12.31 19.42
C TRP A 264 2.14 13.82 19.16
N SER A 265 3.19 14.39 19.71
CA SER A 265 3.48 15.83 19.86
C SER A 265 4.72 16.24 19.06
N GLY A 266 5.48 15.27 18.55
CA GLY A 266 6.63 15.46 17.69
C GLY A 266 6.27 15.57 16.20
N ASN A 267 7.22 16.09 15.43
CA ASN A 267 7.12 16.12 13.97
C ASN A 267 7.38 14.72 13.39
N GLY A 268 6.48 14.28 12.51
CA GLY A 268 6.48 12.92 11.92
C GLY A 268 5.65 11.90 12.69
N GLU A 269 5.04 12.28 13.82
CA GLU A 269 4.15 11.43 14.60
C GLU A 269 2.69 11.55 14.14
N HIS A 270 1.96 10.44 14.21
CA HIS A 270 0.57 10.31 13.79
C HIS A 270 -0.15 9.19 14.59
N PRO A 271 -1.40 9.36 15.07
CA PRO A 271 -2.10 8.37 15.90
C PRO A 271 -2.52 7.09 15.15
N GLY A 272 -2.41 7.10 13.83
CA GLY A 272 -2.91 6.06 12.91
C GLY A 272 -4.26 6.45 12.30
N VAL A 273 -4.58 5.94 11.11
CA VAL A 273 -5.96 5.93 10.58
C VAL A 273 -6.71 4.69 11.06
N LEU A 274 -5.99 3.59 11.24
CA LEU A 274 -6.48 2.34 11.81
C LEU A 274 -5.86 2.08 13.18
N VAL A 275 -6.66 1.49 14.09
CA VAL A 275 -6.11 0.90 15.31
C VAL A 275 -5.56 -0.48 14.96
N PRO A 276 -4.38 -0.87 15.47
CA PRO A 276 -3.83 -2.21 15.24
C PRO A 276 -4.80 -3.33 15.62
N ASP A 277 -4.67 -4.45 14.90
CA ASP A 277 -5.43 -5.67 15.11
C ASP A 277 -5.19 -6.28 16.51
N SER A 278 -6.08 -7.19 16.91
CA SER A 278 -6.04 -7.87 18.20
C SER A 278 -6.55 -9.31 18.08
N ASP A 279 -6.37 -10.12 19.12
CA ASP A 279 -6.79 -11.53 19.15
C ASP A 279 -8.29 -11.76 18.82
N GLY A 280 -9.13 -10.72 18.92
CA GLY A 280 -10.56 -10.75 18.60
C GLY A 280 -10.98 -9.92 17.38
N PHE A 281 -10.06 -9.23 16.68
CA PHE A 281 -10.39 -8.41 15.52
C PHE A 281 -9.23 -8.37 14.52
N THR A 282 -9.53 -8.65 13.25
CA THR A 282 -8.59 -8.55 12.13
C THR A 282 -9.13 -7.59 11.09
N THR A 283 -8.35 -6.59 10.73
CA THR A 283 -8.65 -5.69 9.61
C THR A 283 -8.64 -6.50 8.32
N ARG A 284 -9.71 -6.46 7.53
CA ARG A 284 -9.80 -7.21 6.27
C ARG A 284 -10.86 -6.66 5.33
N SER A 285 -10.81 -7.03 4.06
CA SER A 285 -11.85 -6.76 3.07
C SER A 285 -12.27 -8.03 2.33
N ASP A 286 -13.51 -8.06 1.85
CA ASP A 286 -14.06 -9.09 0.97
C ASP A 286 -13.86 -8.77 -0.53
N ALA A 287 -13.25 -7.61 -0.85
CA ALA A 287 -13.23 -7.05 -2.20
C ALA A 287 -12.70 -8.01 -3.27
N LEU A 288 -11.62 -8.74 -2.96
CA LEU A 288 -11.20 -9.89 -3.75
C LEU A 288 -11.74 -11.17 -3.07
N THR A 289 -12.68 -11.86 -3.70
CA THR A 289 -13.27 -13.08 -3.14
C THR A 289 -12.30 -14.27 -3.23
N PRO A 290 -12.60 -15.43 -2.59
CA PRO A 290 -11.84 -16.66 -2.79
C PRO A 290 -11.87 -17.21 -4.22
N ALA A 291 -12.76 -16.70 -5.08
CA ALA A 291 -12.83 -17.03 -6.50
C ALA A 291 -12.08 -16.01 -7.39
N PHE A 292 -11.26 -15.14 -6.80
CA PHE A 292 -10.46 -14.16 -7.54
C PHE A 292 -9.54 -14.84 -8.56
N THR A 293 -9.63 -14.38 -9.81
CA THR A 293 -8.67 -14.70 -10.86
C THR A 293 -8.34 -13.45 -11.66
N MET A 294 -7.08 -13.35 -12.09
CA MET A 294 -6.59 -12.36 -13.03
C MET A 294 -5.93 -13.11 -14.20
N ARG A 295 -6.50 -12.93 -15.39
CA ARG A 295 -5.95 -13.45 -16.65
C ARG A 295 -5.32 -12.28 -17.40
N VAL A 296 -4.02 -12.34 -17.61
CA VAL A 296 -3.24 -11.34 -18.33
C VAL A 296 -2.63 -11.95 -19.59
N VAL A 297 -2.73 -11.25 -20.72
CA VAL A 297 -2.08 -11.60 -21.98
C VAL A 297 -1.00 -10.57 -22.27
N ALA A 298 0.23 -11.05 -22.50
CA ALA A 298 1.37 -10.24 -22.88
C ALA A 298 1.94 -10.71 -24.24
N GLU A 299 2.41 -9.78 -25.05
CA GLU A 299 3.21 -10.08 -26.23
C GLU A 299 4.67 -10.27 -25.80
N SER A 300 5.29 -11.37 -26.25
CA SER A 300 6.70 -11.63 -25.99
C SER A 300 7.56 -10.92 -27.03
N ASN A 301 8.41 -10.02 -26.55
CA ASN A 301 9.46 -9.39 -27.34
C ASN A 301 10.77 -10.19 -27.32
N LEU A 302 10.78 -11.36 -26.67
CA LEU A 302 11.91 -12.27 -26.69
C LEU A 302 11.92 -13.12 -27.96
N ARG A 303 13.09 -13.32 -28.55
CA ARG A 303 13.33 -14.27 -29.65
C ARG A 303 14.37 -15.29 -29.22
N TRP A 304 14.03 -16.56 -29.34
CA TRP A 304 14.99 -17.65 -29.17
C TRP A 304 15.94 -17.69 -30.38
N VAL A 305 17.22 -17.83 -30.13
CA VAL A 305 18.25 -18.09 -31.14
C VAL A 305 19.15 -19.22 -30.67
N SER A 306 19.56 -20.08 -31.60
CA SER A 306 20.56 -21.11 -31.36
C SER A 306 21.91 -20.69 -31.92
N GLY A 307 22.97 -20.97 -31.18
CA GLY A 307 24.32 -20.50 -31.47
C GLY A 307 25.40 -21.42 -30.94
N VAL A 308 26.60 -20.86 -30.87
CA VAL A 308 27.80 -21.54 -30.38
C VAL A 308 28.59 -20.57 -29.50
N ASP A 309 28.85 -21.01 -28.26
CA ASP A 309 30.03 -20.62 -27.48
C ASP A 309 31.21 -21.43 -28.07
N LEU A 310 32.26 -20.76 -28.53
CA LEU A 310 33.40 -21.40 -29.18
C LEU A 310 34.24 -22.26 -28.21
N SER A 311 34.14 -21.96 -26.91
CA SER A 311 34.88 -22.60 -25.83
C SER A 311 34.10 -23.77 -25.19
N GLU A 312 32.78 -23.65 -25.04
CA GLU A 312 31.92 -24.65 -24.41
C GLU A 312 31.06 -25.48 -25.40
N GLY A 313 30.57 -24.86 -26.49
CA GLY A 313 29.87 -25.53 -27.59
C GLY A 313 28.50 -24.91 -27.94
N ALA A 314 27.61 -25.72 -28.53
CA ALA A 314 26.27 -25.26 -28.89
C ALA A 314 25.41 -24.96 -27.65
N GLY A 315 24.63 -23.88 -27.75
CA GLY A 315 23.68 -23.44 -26.74
C GLY A 315 22.63 -22.52 -27.32
N ASP A 316 21.74 -22.04 -26.45
CA ASP A 316 20.57 -21.25 -26.79
C ASP A 316 20.53 -19.93 -26.00
N MET A 317 19.97 -18.89 -26.62
CA MET A 317 19.84 -17.55 -26.04
C MET A 317 18.51 -16.92 -26.41
N PHE A 318 17.95 -16.12 -25.51
CA PHE A 318 16.87 -15.19 -25.81
C PHE A 318 17.41 -13.79 -26.06
N LEU A 319 17.08 -13.22 -27.21
CA LEU A 319 17.31 -11.81 -27.57
C LEU A 319 16.07 -11.00 -27.23
N ARG A 320 16.21 -9.72 -26.84
CA ARG A 320 15.09 -8.79 -26.66
C ARG A 320 14.96 -7.85 -27.85
N GLU A 321 13.82 -7.85 -28.51
CA GLU A 321 13.47 -6.89 -29.57
C GLU A 321 12.68 -5.72 -28.98
N GLY A 322 13.26 -4.52 -28.97
CA GLY A 322 12.66 -3.32 -28.37
C GLY A 322 12.94 -3.16 -26.88
N ASP A 323 12.19 -2.25 -26.24
CA ASP A 323 12.56 -1.71 -24.92
C ASP A 323 12.27 -2.65 -23.74
N ALA A 324 11.16 -3.41 -23.80
CA ALA A 324 10.71 -4.33 -22.75
C ALA A 324 10.60 -5.78 -23.24
N ALA A 325 10.87 -6.76 -22.37
CA ALA A 325 10.79 -8.20 -22.72
C ALA A 325 9.35 -8.71 -22.90
N LEU A 326 8.39 -8.04 -22.25
CA LEU A 326 6.95 -8.24 -22.38
C LEU A 326 6.30 -6.90 -22.71
N ALA A 327 5.35 -6.90 -23.64
CA ALA A 327 4.43 -5.79 -23.83
C ALA A 327 3.04 -6.18 -23.31
N PHE A 328 2.49 -5.37 -22.40
CA PHE A 328 1.15 -5.54 -21.87
C PHE A 328 0.18 -4.55 -22.51
N ASP A 329 -1.12 -4.84 -22.41
CA ASP A 329 -2.16 -3.84 -22.56
C ASP A 329 -3.26 -4.22 -21.56
N PHE A 330 -3.29 -3.49 -20.45
CA PHE A 330 -4.25 -3.68 -19.37
C PHE A 330 -5.57 -2.93 -19.63
N LEU A 331 -5.59 -2.03 -20.62
CA LEU A 331 -6.80 -1.30 -21.01
C LEU A 331 -7.72 -2.17 -21.88
N ASP A 332 -7.15 -3.05 -22.71
CA ASP A 332 -7.89 -4.03 -23.51
C ASP A 332 -8.60 -5.09 -22.62
N PRO A 333 -9.93 -5.20 -22.65
CA PRO A 333 -10.68 -6.22 -21.90
C PRO A 333 -10.48 -7.65 -22.41
N GLU A 334 -9.96 -7.86 -23.62
CA GLU A 334 -9.59 -9.19 -24.09
C GLU A 334 -8.21 -9.61 -23.55
N ARG A 335 -7.31 -8.67 -23.25
CA ARG A 335 -5.94 -8.94 -22.74
C ARG A 335 -5.83 -8.97 -21.23
N LEU A 336 -6.54 -8.11 -20.51
CA LEU A 336 -6.72 -8.23 -19.05
C LEU A 336 -8.17 -8.59 -18.74
N ASP A 337 -8.39 -9.69 -18.02
CA ASP A 337 -9.67 -10.06 -17.41
C ASP A 337 -9.48 -10.29 -15.90
N ILE A 338 -10.38 -9.73 -15.09
CA ILE A 338 -10.35 -9.80 -13.63
C ILE A 338 -11.72 -10.26 -13.15
N GLN A 339 -11.75 -11.42 -12.50
CA GLN A 339 -12.97 -12.04 -11.99
C GLN A 339 -12.90 -12.25 -10.48
N GLY A 340 -14.04 -12.57 -9.87
CA GLY A 340 -14.11 -12.83 -8.42
C GLY A 340 -13.90 -11.59 -7.55
N VAL A 341 -14.22 -10.40 -8.05
CA VAL A 341 -14.35 -9.17 -7.26
C VAL A 341 -15.78 -9.09 -6.70
N ALA A 342 -15.93 -8.68 -5.43
CA ALA A 342 -17.25 -8.54 -4.81
C ALA A 342 -18.09 -7.43 -5.49
N GLU A 343 -19.42 -7.60 -5.59
CA GLU A 343 -20.31 -6.61 -6.22
C GLU A 343 -20.40 -5.32 -5.39
N ALA A 344 -20.56 -5.47 -4.07
CA ALA A 344 -20.65 -4.39 -3.09
C ALA A 344 -19.61 -4.60 -1.97
N PRO A 345 -18.31 -4.36 -2.25
CA PRO A 345 -17.21 -4.64 -1.33
C PRO A 345 -17.30 -3.90 0.01
N THR A 346 -16.87 -4.59 1.05
CA THR A 346 -16.86 -4.13 2.44
C THR A 346 -15.48 -4.29 3.09
N MET A 347 -15.29 -3.65 4.24
CA MET A 347 -14.08 -3.73 5.05
C MET A 347 -14.44 -3.84 6.54
N ASP A 348 -13.80 -4.80 7.21
CA ASP A 348 -13.65 -4.84 8.66
C ASP A 348 -12.47 -3.94 9.02
N MET A 349 -12.70 -2.96 9.88
CA MET A 349 -11.69 -1.98 10.31
C MET A 349 -11.88 -1.55 11.76
N ARG A 350 -10.78 -1.16 12.43
CA ARG A 350 -10.85 -0.48 13.73
C ARG A 350 -10.54 0.99 13.56
N PHE A 351 -11.47 1.86 13.98
CA PHE A 351 -11.33 3.31 13.91
C PHE A 351 -11.17 3.90 15.31
N SER A 352 -10.35 4.96 15.42
CA SER A 352 -10.16 5.72 16.65
C SER A 352 -9.80 7.16 16.32
N LEU A 353 -10.27 8.08 17.16
CA LEU A 353 -9.77 9.45 17.25
C LEU A 353 -9.16 9.64 18.64
N ARG A 354 -8.26 10.60 18.76
CA ARG A 354 -7.59 10.93 20.01
C ARG A 354 -7.67 12.43 20.25
N GLU A 355 -7.97 12.78 21.48
CA GLU A 355 -7.93 14.14 21.98
C GLU A 355 -6.51 14.63 22.26
N GLN A 356 -6.37 15.94 22.42
CA GLN A 356 -5.20 16.61 22.95
C GLN A 356 -5.02 16.26 24.43
N VAL A 357 -3.79 16.29 24.92
CA VAL A 357 -3.54 16.24 26.37
C VAL A 357 -3.70 17.66 26.93
N GLY A 358 -4.82 17.92 27.60
CA GLY A 358 -5.10 19.17 28.29
C GLY A 358 -6.03 20.10 27.52
N ILE A 359 -6.94 20.73 28.27
CA ILE A 359 -7.99 21.63 27.78
C ILE A 359 -7.43 22.63 26.76
N VAL A 360 -8.08 22.69 25.60
CA VAL A 360 -7.81 23.59 24.49
C VAL A 360 -8.60 24.88 24.69
N PRO A 361 -7.95 26.02 25.04
CA PRO A 361 -8.65 27.28 25.24
C PRO A 361 -9.08 27.94 23.93
N SER A 362 -10.28 28.52 23.95
CA SER A 362 -10.78 29.42 22.90
C SER A 362 -10.03 30.75 22.84
N CYS A 363 -10.00 31.40 21.67
CA CYS A 363 -9.39 32.71 21.52
C CYS A 363 -10.42 33.81 21.88
N VAL A 364 -10.48 34.15 23.16
CA VAL A 364 -11.43 35.13 23.71
C VAL A 364 -10.92 36.58 23.69
N GLU A 365 -11.85 37.53 23.52
CA GLU A 365 -11.73 38.95 23.93
C GLU A 365 -10.44 39.72 23.55
N THR A 366 -9.90 39.52 22.36
CA THR A 366 -8.92 40.45 21.78
C THR A 366 -9.17 40.75 20.31
N GLU A 367 -8.74 41.93 19.84
CA GLU A 367 -8.73 42.26 18.40
C GLU A 367 -7.84 41.32 17.57
N ALA A 368 -6.88 40.63 18.21
CA ALA A 368 -6.11 39.59 17.55
C ALA A 368 -6.96 38.33 17.29
N CYS A 369 -7.81 37.93 18.25
CA CYS A 369 -8.67 36.75 18.13
C CYS A 369 -9.70 36.86 17.00
N LYS A 370 -10.13 38.06 16.62
CA LYS A 370 -10.95 38.28 15.41
C LYS A 370 -10.25 37.91 14.09
N GLY A 371 -8.93 37.69 14.14
CA GLY A 371 -8.12 37.12 13.05
C GLY A 371 -7.69 35.66 13.27
N ASN A 372 -8.23 34.95 14.28
CA ASN A 372 -7.82 33.58 14.60
C ASN A 372 -8.40 32.55 13.61
N TYR A 373 -7.62 32.25 12.57
CA TYR A 373 -7.95 31.26 11.54
C TYR A 373 -6.79 30.25 11.36
N PRO A 374 -7.00 29.08 10.74
CA PRO A 374 -5.94 28.08 10.55
C PRO A 374 -4.70 28.57 9.81
N SER A 375 -4.81 29.62 8.99
CA SER A 375 -3.69 30.27 8.30
C SER A 375 -3.02 31.40 9.10
N THR A 376 -3.68 31.87 10.17
CA THR A 376 -3.25 32.96 11.07
C THR A 376 -3.61 32.62 12.51
N PRO A 377 -3.01 31.55 13.10
CA PRO A 377 -3.29 31.13 14.46
C PRO A 377 -2.84 32.17 15.48
N VAL A 378 -3.61 32.30 16.56
CA VAL A 378 -3.39 33.23 17.67
C VAL A 378 -3.31 32.43 18.98
N GLY A 379 -2.34 32.78 19.82
CA GLY A 379 -2.02 32.04 21.04
C GLY A 379 -1.09 30.85 20.79
N ASN A 380 -0.74 30.16 21.88
CA ASN A 380 -0.14 28.83 21.86
C ASN A 380 -1.19 27.87 22.43
N ASP A 381 -1.11 26.60 22.04
CA ASP A 381 -1.97 25.52 22.54
C ASP A 381 -3.48 25.75 22.29
N THR A 382 -3.82 26.72 21.44
CA THR A 382 -5.16 26.98 20.93
C THR A 382 -5.47 26.09 19.74
N LEU A 383 -6.77 25.93 19.42
CA LEU A 383 -7.34 25.09 18.38
C LEU A 383 -6.53 25.01 17.06
N TRP A 384 -6.04 26.14 16.55
CA TRP A 384 -5.30 26.22 15.27
C TRP A 384 -3.79 25.96 15.37
N THR A 385 -3.26 25.80 16.58
CA THR A 385 -1.86 25.40 16.82
C THR A 385 -1.71 23.92 17.13
N LEU A 386 -2.83 23.21 17.36
CA LEU A 386 -2.87 21.77 17.59
C LEU A 386 -2.42 20.97 16.37
N ARG A 387 -2.11 19.69 16.62
CA ARG A 387 -1.91 18.72 15.53
C ARG A 387 -3.25 18.49 14.80
N PRO A 388 -3.26 18.47 13.47
CA PRO A 388 -4.51 18.49 12.70
C PRO A 388 -5.41 17.27 12.98
N PHE A 389 -4.81 16.11 13.24
CA PHE A 389 -5.49 14.83 13.46
C PHE A 389 -6.12 14.64 14.86
N LEU A 390 -6.03 15.62 15.75
CA LEU A 390 -6.62 15.54 17.10
C LEU A 390 -8.11 15.91 17.07
N LEU A 391 -8.87 15.36 18.03
CA LEU A 391 -10.32 15.46 18.08
C LEU A 391 -10.82 16.92 18.05
N GLU A 392 -10.21 17.80 18.83
CA GLU A 392 -10.59 19.21 18.95
C GLU A 392 -10.31 19.94 17.64
N SER A 393 -9.14 19.69 17.02
CA SER A 393 -8.81 20.22 15.70
C SER A 393 -9.85 19.78 14.66
N ILE A 394 -10.25 18.50 14.66
CA ILE A 394 -11.26 17.96 13.75
C ILE A 394 -12.63 18.62 13.98
N VAL A 395 -13.08 18.69 15.23
CA VAL A 395 -14.36 19.31 15.62
C VAL A 395 -14.38 20.79 15.25
N GLY A 396 -13.38 21.57 15.68
CA GLY A 396 -13.30 23.00 15.44
C GLY A 396 -13.11 23.33 13.96
N ARG A 397 -12.34 22.54 13.20
CA ARG A 397 -12.21 22.70 11.74
C ARG A 397 -13.52 22.38 11.02
N ALA A 398 -14.27 21.36 11.45
CA ALA A 398 -15.57 21.04 10.86
C ALA A 398 -16.65 22.08 11.24
N GLY A 399 -16.59 22.60 12.47
CA GLY A 399 -17.39 23.75 12.92
C GLY A 399 -17.10 25.02 12.10
N LEU A 400 -15.82 25.30 11.81
CA LEU A 400 -15.42 26.40 10.93
C LEU A 400 -16.03 26.23 9.53
N LEU A 401 -15.87 25.06 8.88
CA LEU A 401 -16.45 24.82 7.55
C LEU A 401 -17.99 24.93 7.54
N THR A 402 -18.64 24.55 8.64
CA THR A 402 -20.11 24.64 8.79
C THR A 402 -20.59 26.08 8.98
N TYR A 403 -19.84 26.91 9.72
CA TYR A 403 -20.32 28.18 10.26
C TYR A 403 -19.49 29.43 9.90
N GLU A 404 -18.44 29.33 9.08
CA GLU A 404 -17.59 30.48 8.71
C GLU A 404 -18.36 31.66 8.08
N GLN A 405 -19.48 31.39 7.40
CA GLN A 405 -20.35 32.41 6.78
C GLN A 405 -21.54 32.81 7.67
N ARG A 406 -21.60 32.36 8.93
CA ARG A 406 -22.75 32.59 9.80
C ARG A 406 -22.86 34.07 10.20
N MET A 407 -24.01 34.66 9.91
CA MET A 407 -24.45 35.97 10.43
C MET A 407 -25.83 35.83 11.09
N PHE A 408 -25.98 36.34 12.30
CA PHE A 408 -27.20 36.28 13.09
C PHE A 408 -27.31 37.47 14.03
N GLU A 409 -28.52 37.94 14.29
CA GLU A 409 -28.83 38.88 15.37
C GLU A 409 -30.22 38.52 15.89
N LYS A 410 -30.33 38.30 17.20
CA LYS A 410 -31.63 38.13 17.84
C LYS A 410 -31.60 38.61 19.27
N CYS A 411 -32.46 39.56 19.58
CA CYS A 411 -32.78 39.91 20.95
C CYS A 411 -33.93 39.03 21.47
N TYR A 412 -33.69 38.28 22.54
CA TYR A 412 -34.69 37.43 23.20
C TYR A 412 -35.43 38.14 24.33
N PHE A 413 -34.80 39.14 24.98
CA PHE A 413 -35.47 39.99 25.95
C PHE A 413 -35.05 41.46 25.83
N THR A 414 -36.05 42.35 25.71
CA THR A 414 -35.86 43.80 25.66
C THR A 414 -36.48 44.46 26.89
N TYR A 415 -35.78 45.47 27.44
CA TYR A 415 -36.30 46.28 28.53
C TYR A 415 -35.96 47.76 28.31
N GLY A 416 -37.00 48.60 28.25
CA GLY A 416 -36.86 50.03 27.94
C GLY A 416 -36.43 50.31 26.49
N GLY A 417 -36.68 49.39 25.56
CA GLY A 417 -36.23 49.48 24.16
C GLY A 417 -34.77 49.10 23.91
N VAL A 418 -34.05 48.65 24.95
CA VAL A 418 -32.66 48.17 24.88
C VAL A 418 -32.67 46.64 24.95
N CYS A 419 -31.84 45.98 24.14
CA CYS A 419 -31.63 44.54 24.26
C CYS A 419 -30.88 44.22 25.56
N ARG A 420 -31.40 43.26 26.32
CA ARG A 420 -30.81 42.82 27.60
C ARG A 420 -30.28 41.40 27.53
N THR A 421 -30.95 40.56 26.76
CA THR A 421 -30.53 39.17 26.48
C THR A 421 -30.72 38.89 25.00
N GLY A 422 -29.67 38.43 24.35
CA GLY A 422 -29.62 38.25 22.91
C GLY A 422 -28.33 37.59 22.46
N VAL A 423 -28.26 37.22 21.18
CA VAL A 423 -27.09 36.67 20.53
C VAL A 423 -26.83 37.42 19.23
N GLU A 424 -25.60 37.87 19.05
CA GLU A 424 -25.08 38.41 17.79
C GLU A 424 -23.99 37.48 17.25
N ILE A 425 -24.02 37.23 15.94
CA ILE A 425 -22.98 36.50 15.22
C ILE A 425 -22.66 37.28 13.95
N GLY A 426 -21.39 37.64 13.75
CA GLY A 426 -20.92 38.31 12.53
C GLY A 426 -21.54 39.67 12.25
N GLN A 427 -21.80 40.47 13.29
CA GLN A 427 -22.33 41.83 13.15
C GLN A 427 -21.21 42.85 13.03
N ALA A 428 -21.23 43.66 11.97
CA ALA A 428 -20.18 44.64 11.69
C ALA A 428 -19.98 45.62 12.88
N PRO A 429 -18.75 45.83 13.38
CA PRO A 429 -17.47 45.58 12.70
C PRO A 429 -16.89 44.16 12.82
N ASP A 430 -17.55 43.25 13.53
CA ASP A 430 -17.00 41.92 13.80
C ASP A 430 -17.15 40.96 12.61
N PRO A 431 -16.19 40.02 12.42
CA PRO A 431 -16.16 39.12 11.27
C PRO A 431 -17.21 38.00 11.36
N THR A 432 -17.56 37.39 10.23
CA THR A 432 -18.54 36.30 10.17
C THR A 432 -18.16 35.14 11.10
N GLY A 433 -19.16 34.55 11.78
CA GLY A 433 -18.96 33.54 12.81
C GLY A 433 -18.51 34.07 14.20
N TRP A 434 -18.05 35.32 14.31
CA TRP A 434 -17.70 35.92 15.62
C TRP A 434 -18.96 36.11 16.45
N THR A 435 -19.02 35.50 17.63
CA THR A 435 -20.23 35.38 18.45
C THR A 435 -20.13 36.22 19.72
N VAL A 436 -21.19 36.96 20.02
CA VAL A 436 -21.34 37.80 21.21
C VAL A 436 -22.65 37.45 21.91
N PHE A 437 -22.56 36.98 23.15
CA PHE A 437 -23.73 36.79 24.01
C PHE A 437 -24.00 38.07 24.80
N MET A 438 -25.20 38.62 24.66
CA MET A 438 -25.63 39.74 25.48
C MET A 438 -26.27 39.23 26.76
N ASN A 439 -25.75 39.64 27.91
CA ASN A 439 -26.44 39.56 29.18
C ASN A 439 -26.24 40.85 29.99
N GLN A 440 -27.34 41.57 30.23
CA GLN A 440 -27.38 42.77 31.06
C GLN A 440 -28.25 42.59 32.31
N PHE A 441 -28.61 41.36 32.67
CA PHE A 441 -29.28 41.09 33.94
C PHE A 441 -28.27 41.15 35.10
N GLN A 442 -28.65 41.91 36.13
CA GLN A 442 -28.01 41.87 37.45
C GLN A 442 -29.12 41.80 38.49
N PHE A 443 -29.26 40.64 39.14
CA PHE A 443 -30.21 40.45 40.21
C PHE A 443 -29.63 40.98 41.52
N SER A 444 -30.44 41.69 42.31
CA SER A 444 -29.94 42.43 43.47
C SER A 444 -29.58 41.48 44.61
N GLY A 445 -28.28 41.23 44.81
CA GLY A 445 -27.74 40.38 45.87
C GLY A 445 -27.15 39.05 45.38
N GLU A 446 -27.21 38.79 44.08
CA GLU A 446 -26.60 37.64 43.41
C GLU A 446 -25.37 38.11 42.59
N PRO A 447 -24.40 37.22 42.31
CA PRO A 447 -23.37 37.51 41.31
C PRO A 447 -24.00 37.75 39.93
N PRO A 448 -23.34 38.52 39.04
CA PRO A 448 -23.76 38.57 37.64
C PRO A 448 -23.64 37.17 37.03
N LEU A 449 -24.68 36.74 36.32
CA LEU A 449 -24.65 35.50 35.54
C LEU A 449 -23.61 35.61 34.43
N GLU A 450 -22.72 34.63 34.33
CA GLU A 450 -21.69 34.62 33.31
C GLU A 450 -22.28 34.24 31.94
N VAL A 451 -21.62 34.67 30.87
CA VAL A 451 -21.93 34.30 29.49
C VAL A 451 -20.62 34.11 28.73
N PRO A 452 -20.61 33.36 27.60
CA PRO A 452 -19.40 33.18 26.84
C PRO A 452 -18.79 34.51 26.42
N ALA A 453 -17.51 34.69 26.77
CA ALA A 453 -16.70 35.79 26.29
C ALA A 453 -16.68 35.78 24.74
N PRO A 454 -16.74 36.94 24.06
CA PRO A 454 -16.68 37.01 22.60
C PRO A 454 -15.54 36.18 21.99
N GLN A 455 -15.93 35.23 21.16
CA GLN A 455 -15.11 34.21 20.51
C GLN A 455 -15.78 33.76 19.19
N PHE A 456 -15.12 32.94 18.39
CA PHE A 456 -15.77 32.37 17.20
C PHE A 456 -16.70 31.19 17.55
N LEU A 457 -17.81 31.04 16.80
CA LEU A 457 -18.80 29.98 17.04
C LEU A 457 -18.20 28.56 17.03
N TRP A 458 -17.19 28.31 16.19
CA TRP A 458 -16.52 27.00 16.15
C TRP A 458 -15.60 26.74 17.34
N GLU A 459 -15.08 27.79 18.00
CA GLU A 459 -14.33 27.65 19.25
C GLU A 459 -15.29 27.33 20.40
N LEU A 460 -16.42 28.02 20.47
CA LEU A 460 -17.50 27.72 21.42
C LEU A 460 -18.04 26.29 21.26
N LEU A 461 -18.20 25.81 20.02
CA LEU A 461 -18.56 24.41 19.75
C LEU A 461 -17.45 23.42 20.16
N SER A 462 -16.19 23.83 20.09
CA SER A 462 -15.05 23.01 20.55
C SER A 462 -14.96 22.97 22.09
N GLU A 463 -15.36 24.04 22.78
CA GLU A 463 -15.51 24.09 24.24
C GLU A 463 -16.61 23.13 24.71
N VAL A 464 -17.80 23.21 24.10
CA VAL A 464 -18.92 22.27 24.39
C VAL A 464 -18.53 20.83 24.07
N ALA A 465 -17.81 20.60 22.98
CA ALA A 465 -17.37 19.26 22.60
C ALA A 465 -16.37 18.65 23.58
N GLN A 466 -15.41 19.42 24.11
CA GLN A 466 -14.48 18.95 25.14
C GLN A 466 -15.25 18.49 26.38
N VAL A 467 -16.12 19.35 26.94
CA VAL A 467 -16.86 19.00 28.15
C VAL A 467 -17.76 17.77 27.94
N ALA A 468 -18.48 17.71 26.82
CA ALA A 468 -19.36 16.57 26.51
C ALA A 468 -18.61 15.25 26.17
N VAL A 469 -17.30 15.31 25.89
CA VAL A 469 -16.46 14.11 25.75
C VAL A 469 -16.01 13.59 27.12
N HIS A 470 -15.80 14.48 28.10
CA HIS A 470 -15.38 14.13 29.45
C HIS A 470 -16.54 13.76 30.39
N ASP A 471 -17.72 14.34 30.16
CA ASP A 471 -18.99 14.05 30.84
C ASP A 471 -19.99 13.36 29.86
N PRO A 472 -19.78 12.07 29.56
CA PRO A 472 -20.60 11.33 28.61
C PRO A 472 -21.97 10.94 29.18
N ASP A 473 -22.23 10.99 30.49
CA ASP A 473 -23.57 10.69 31.05
C ASP A 473 -24.43 11.94 31.36
N GLY A 474 -23.80 13.12 31.51
CA GLY A 474 -24.44 14.43 31.67
C GLY A 474 -24.81 14.76 33.11
N ASP A 475 -24.09 14.23 34.10
CA ASP A 475 -24.35 14.51 35.52
C ASP A 475 -23.58 15.71 36.09
N GLY A 476 -22.65 16.28 35.31
CA GLY A 476 -21.77 17.39 35.69
C GLY A 476 -20.44 16.95 36.30
N VAL A 477 -20.12 15.65 36.32
CA VAL A 477 -18.87 15.09 36.83
C VAL A 477 -18.13 14.36 35.69
N PRO A 478 -16.86 14.72 35.39
CA PRO A 478 -16.09 14.00 34.40
C PRO A 478 -15.87 12.51 34.74
N ASP A 479 -16.33 11.62 33.86
CA ASP A 479 -16.05 10.17 33.88
C ASP A 479 -14.68 9.85 33.25
N ILE A 480 -14.29 10.64 32.25
CA ILE A 480 -13.10 10.41 31.43
C ILE A 480 -12.11 11.53 31.73
N ASP A 481 -10.93 11.18 32.23
CA ASP A 481 -9.85 12.13 32.48
C ASP A 481 -9.43 12.87 31.19
N GLU A 482 -9.04 14.14 31.34
CA GLU A 482 -8.45 14.96 30.30
C GLU A 482 -7.19 14.31 29.67
N GLY A 483 -7.19 14.08 28.36
CA GLY A 483 -6.16 13.35 27.62
C GLY A 483 -6.33 11.81 27.59
N ALA A 484 -7.41 11.26 28.15
CA ALA A 484 -7.72 9.83 28.16
C ALA A 484 -8.76 9.37 27.13
N ALA A 485 -9.52 10.26 26.47
CA ALA A 485 -10.51 9.86 25.47
C ALA A 485 -9.82 9.35 24.19
N ALA A 486 -9.86 8.03 24.04
CA ALA A 486 -9.32 7.31 22.90
C ALA A 486 -10.30 6.21 22.47
N PRO A 487 -11.52 6.56 22.01
CA PRO A 487 -12.53 5.59 21.60
C PRO A 487 -12.01 4.64 20.53
N VAL A 488 -12.35 3.35 20.62
CA VAL A 488 -12.00 2.36 19.59
C VAL A 488 -13.22 1.59 19.10
N PHE A 489 -13.64 1.90 17.88
CA PHE A 489 -14.77 1.24 17.22
C PHE A 489 -14.30 0.04 16.42
N ALA A 490 -14.76 -1.15 16.78
CA ALA A 490 -14.64 -2.37 15.98
C ALA A 490 -15.78 -2.42 14.95
N LEU A 491 -15.49 -2.12 13.69
CA LEU A 491 -16.50 -1.95 12.64
C LEU A 491 -16.37 -3.09 11.62
N HIS A 492 -17.39 -3.96 11.57
CA HIS A 492 -17.45 -5.07 10.60
C HIS A 492 -18.29 -4.71 9.38
N GLU A 493 -17.95 -5.23 8.20
CA GLU A 493 -18.72 -5.07 6.95
C GLU A 493 -19.00 -3.59 6.59
N VAL A 494 -18.04 -2.67 6.76
CA VAL A 494 -18.19 -1.26 6.36
C VAL A 494 -18.14 -1.16 4.82
N PRO A 495 -19.19 -0.67 4.13
CA PRO A 495 -19.14 -0.56 2.67
C PRO A 495 -18.11 0.49 2.26
N ILE A 496 -17.23 0.14 1.33
CA ILE A 496 -16.15 1.07 0.90
C ILE A 496 -16.67 2.17 -0.04
N GLY A 497 -17.86 1.96 -0.65
CA GLY A 497 -18.53 2.94 -1.53
C GLY A 497 -18.17 2.86 -3.01
N LEU A 498 -17.42 1.83 -3.41
CA LEU A 498 -17.18 1.45 -4.80
C LEU A 498 -17.87 0.11 -5.09
N THR A 499 -18.29 -0.13 -6.34
CA THR A 499 -18.75 -1.47 -6.78
C THR A 499 -17.59 -2.29 -7.35
N GLY A 500 -17.75 -3.61 -7.47
CA GLY A 500 -16.78 -4.47 -8.14
C GLY A 500 -16.39 -4.00 -9.56
N PRO A 501 -17.35 -3.63 -10.42
CA PRO A 501 -17.07 -2.98 -11.70
C PRO A 501 -16.25 -1.68 -11.59
N ASP A 502 -16.51 -0.83 -10.60
CA ASP A 502 -15.74 0.41 -10.40
C ASP A 502 -14.30 0.13 -9.99
N LEU A 503 -14.07 -0.89 -9.15
CA LEU A 503 -12.73 -1.34 -8.77
C LEU A 503 -11.94 -1.82 -10.01
N VAL A 504 -12.52 -2.72 -10.81
CA VAL A 504 -11.86 -3.23 -12.02
C VAL A 504 -11.60 -2.10 -13.04
N ALA A 505 -12.55 -1.17 -13.20
CA ALA A 505 -12.37 -0.02 -14.09
C ALA A 505 -11.24 0.93 -13.65
N GLN A 506 -10.99 1.07 -12.34
CA GLN A 506 -9.90 1.87 -11.77
C GLN A 506 -8.55 1.12 -11.78
N MET A 507 -8.55 -0.21 -11.61
CA MET A 507 -7.34 -1.03 -11.64
C MET A 507 -6.64 -1.03 -13.01
N ARG A 508 -7.39 -1.05 -14.12
CA ARG A 508 -6.84 -1.07 -15.48
C ARG A 508 -5.84 0.07 -15.77
N PRO A 509 -6.21 1.36 -15.64
CA PRO A 509 -5.26 2.46 -15.89
C PRO A 509 -4.12 2.51 -14.87
N ALA A 510 -4.32 2.05 -13.63
CA ALA A 510 -3.25 1.96 -12.65
C ALA A 510 -2.21 0.89 -13.04
N LEU A 511 -2.64 -0.28 -13.49
CA LEU A 511 -1.74 -1.31 -14.03
C LEU A 511 -1.03 -0.84 -15.31
N GLN A 512 -1.76 -0.18 -16.23
CA GLN A 512 -1.19 0.37 -17.46
C GLN A 512 -0.06 1.37 -17.20
N SER A 513 -0.19 2.25 -16.19
CA SER A 513 0.85 3.25 -15.88
C SER A 513 2.14 2.64 -15.30
N GLN A 514 2.19 1.32 -15.06
CA GLN A 514 3.30 0.58 -14.48
C GLN A 514 3.73 -0.62 -15.35
N GLU A 515 3.31 -0.66 -16.63
CA GLU A 515 3.51 -1.82 -17.50
C GLU A 515 4.98 -2.23 -17.67
N ASP A 516 5.90 -1.27 -17.84
CA ASP A 516 7.35 -1.52 -17.97
C ASP A 516 7.93 -2.16 -16.70
N TYR A 517 7.51 -1.67 -15.53
CA TYR A 517 7.93 -2.21 -14.24
C TYR A 517 7.39 -3.63 -14.05
N ILE A 518 6.12 -3.86 -14.41
CA ILE A 518 5.49 -5.19 -14.36
C ILE A 518 6.21 -6.17 -15.31
N ALA A 519 6.60 -5.73 -16.50
CA ALA A 519 7.39 -6.53 -17.44
C ALA A 519 8.79 -6.87 -16.90
N GLU A 520 9.48 -5.91 -16.30
CA GLU A 520 10.81 -6.11 -15.68
C GLU A 520 10.73 -7.08 -14.48
N VAL A 521 9.70 -6.98 -13.65
CA VAL A 521 9.46 -7.89 -12.51
C VAL A 521 9.22 -9.34 -12.98
N ILE A 522 8.41 -9.53 -14.03
CA ILE A 522 8.04 -10.88 -14.49
C ILE A 522 9.15 -11.54 -15.34
N LEU A 523 9.79 -10.79 -16.25
CA LEU A 523 10.77 -11.34 -17.21
C LEU A 523 12.00 -10.47 -17.49
N GLY A 524 12.23 -9.37 -16.78
CA GLY A 524 13.39 -8.49 -17.00
C GLY A 524 14.75 -9.17 -16.90
N ARG A 525 14.85 -10.21 -16.05
CA ARG A 525 16.03 -11.07 -15.90
C ARG A 525 16.03 -12.32 -16.79
N PHE A 526 15.35 -12.29 -17.94
CA PHE A 526 15.31 -13.41 -18.92
C PHE A 526 16.70 -13.97 -19.23
N TRP A 527 17.68 -13.06 -19.33
CA TRP A 527 19.08 -13.34 -19.67
C TRP A 527 19.82 -14.26 -18.71
N LYS A 528 19.29 -14.51 -17.50
CA LYS A 528 19.87 -15.46 -16.55
C LYS A 528 19.92 -16.90 -17.09
N ASN A 529 19.08 -17.22 -18.07
CA ASN A 529 19.01 -18.55 -18.69
C ASN A 529 19.61 -18.58 -20.10
N ASN A 530 20.33 -17.53 -20.51
CA ASN A 530 21.01 -17.48 -21.80
C ASN A 530 22.39 -18.14 -21.69
N ASP A 531 22.74 -18.99 -22.66
CA ASP A 531 24.09 -19.51 -22.82
C ASP A 531 25.06 -18.43 -23.33
N ALA A 532 26.37 -18.66 -23.17
CA ALA A 532 27.41 -17.68 -23.47
C ALA A 532 27.88 -17.67 -24.94
N LEU A 533 26.91 -17.62 -25.86
CA LEU A 533 27.16 -17.70 -27.29
C LEU A 533 28.10 -16.58 -27.77
N ASP A 534 29.04 -16.91 -28.66
CA ASP A 534 29.87 -15.94 -29.39
C ASP A 534 29.20 -15.53 -30.71
N PHE A 535 28.43 -16.44 -31.30
CA PHE A 535 27.62 -16.18 -32.47
C PHE A 535 26.37 -17.06 -32.53
N PHE A 536 25.35 -16.59 -33.25
CA PHE A 536 24.10 -17.29 -33.50
C PHE A 536 23.65 -17.14 -34.95
N TYR A 537 22.65 -17.93 -35.35
CA TYR A 537 22.10 -17.92 -36.71
C TYR A 537 20.62 -17.51 -36.70
N ARG A 538 20.28 -16.41 -37.37
CA ARG A 538 18.88 -15.93 -37.49
C ARG A 538 18.61 -15.22 -38.82
N ARG A 539 17.34 -15.01 -39.16
CA ARG A 539 16.94 -14.07 -40.21
C ARG A 539 17.07 -12.63 -39.72
N ALA A 540 17.28 -11.72 -40.67
CA ALA A 540 17.17 -10.29 -40.45
C ALA A 540 15.73 -9.87 -40.10
N ASP A 541 14.77 -10.35 -40.90
CA ASP A 541 13.34 -10.03 -40.80
C ASP A 541 12.50 -11.28 -41.10
N GLU A 542 11.18 -11.24 -40.86
CA GLU A 542 10.26 -12.34 -41.17
C GLU A 542 10.34 -12.74 -42.67
N GLY A 543 10.73 -13.99 -42.94
CA GLY A 543 10.97 -14.48 -44.30
C GLY A 543 12.19 -13.90 -45.03
N GLY A 544 12.98 -13.05 -44.37
CA GLY A 544 14.22 -12.45 -44.90
C GLY A 544 15.37 -13.44 -45.06
N GLN A 545 16.54 -12.97 -45.49
CA GLN A 545 17.73 -13.84 -45.58
C GLN A 545 18.31 -14.15 -44.19
N PRO A 546 18.83 -15.37 -43.96
CA PRO A 546 19.49 -15.73 -42.73
C PRO A 546 20.98 -15.39 -42.75
N TYR A 547 21.46 -14.77 -41.69
CA TYR A 547 22.85 -14.36 -41.49
C TYR A 547 23.41 -15.03 -40.23
N LEU A 548 24.73 -15.21 -40.19
CA LEU A 548 25.42 -15.31 -38.91
C LEU A 548 25.45 -13.94 -38.25
N TYR A 549 25.18 -13.90 -36.95
CA TYR A 549 25.29 -12.74 -36.08
C TYR A 549 26.36 -13.04 -35.04
N PHE A 550 27.39 -12.20 -34.96
CA PHE A 550 28.31 -12.20 -33.83
C PHE A 550 27.69 -11.37 -32.70
N VAL A 551 27.77 -11.84 -31.45
CA VAL A 551 27.05 -11.24 -30.33
C VAL A 551 27.41 -9.78 -30.07
N ALA A 552 26.43 -8.99 -29.64
CA ALA A 552 26.55 -7.58 -29.28
C ALA A 552 26.62 -7.38 -27.75
N GLU A 553 26.88 -6.15 -27.31
CA GLU A 553 26.88 -5.77 -25.88
C GLU A 553 25.46 -5.82 -25.27
N SER A 554 24.43 -5.73 -26.11
CA SER A 554 23.01 -5.89 -25.78
C SER A 554 22.58 -7.35 -25.57
N ASP A 555 23.41 -8.33 -25.96
CA ASP A 555 23.16 -9.76 -25.79
C ASP A 555 23.50 -10.21 -24.36
N LEU A 556 22.61 -9.84 -23.44
CA LEU A 556 22.78 -10.13 -22.02
C LEU A 556 22.83 -11.64 -21.75
N ARG A 557 23.77 -12.04 -20.90
CA ARG A 557 24.02 -13.41 -20.45
C ARG A 557 24.58 -13.40 -19.02
N PRO A 558 24.50 -14.48 -18.22
CA PRO A 558 24.89 -14.42 -16.81
C PRO A 558 26.41 -14.34 -16.64
N ASP A 559 26.85 -13.52 -15.68
CA ASP A 559 28.25 -13.52 -15.23
C ASP A 559 28.54 -14.79 -14.39
N PRO A 560 29.54 -15.62 -14.73
CA PRO A 560 29.87 -16.84 -13.98
C PRO A 560 30.27 -16.60 -12.52
N SER A 561 30.78 -15.40 -12.21
CA SER A 561 31.18 -14.97 -10.87
C SER A 561 30.04 -14.31 -10.08
N ASN A 562 29.03 -13.78 -10.79
CA ASN A 562 27.83 -13.18 -10.19
C ASN A 562 26.58 -13.42 -11.08
N PRO A 563 25.87 -14.55 -10.93
CA PRO A 563 24.67 -14.87 -11.74
C PRO A 563 23.50 -13.90 -11.59
N ASP A 564 23.58 -12.92 -10.67
CA ASP A 564 22.62 -11.81 -10.54
C ASP A 564 22.99 -10.55 -11.34
N ALA A 565 24.11 -10.55 -12.07
CA ALA A 565 24.52 -9.49 -13.00
C ALA A 565 24.78 -10.05 -14.42
N PRO A 566 24.57 -9.25 -15.47
CA PRO A 566 25.03 -9.59 -16.82
C PRO A 566 26.56 -9.67 -16.89
N ARG A 567 27.08 -10.61 -17.66
CA ARG A 567 28.51 -10.71 -18.01
C ARG A 567 28.94 -9.46 -18.77
N ALA A 568 30.12 -8.92 -18.47
CA ALA A 568 30.70 -7.82 -19.22
C ALA A 568 31.08 -8.25 -20.66
N TYR A 569 30.90 -7.36 -21.63
CA TYR A 569 31.29 -7.60 -23.02
C TYR A 569 32.80 -7.36 -23.21
N THR A 570 33.57 -8.43 -23.43
CA THR A 570 35.04 -8.42 -23.42
C THR A 570 35.71 -8.58 -24.79
N TYR A 571 34.95 -8.80 -25.87
CA TYR A 571 35.49 -9.05 -27.21
C TYR A 571 36.33 -7.88 -27.75
N GLU A 572 37.62 -8.12 -27.98
CA GLU A 572 38.50 -7.12 -28.60
C GLU A 572 38.23 -6.96 -30.09
N ARG A 573 37.84 -8.05 -30.77
CA ARG A 573 37.65 -8.10 -32.24
C ARG A 573 36.37 -8.85 -32.62
N PRO A 574 35.18 -8.30 -32.34
CA PRO A 574 33.93 -8.91 -32.72
C PRO A 574 33.78 -8.97 -34.25
N GLY A 575 33.22 -10.08 -34.74
CA GLY A 575 32.89 -10.30 -36.15
C GLY A 575 33.50 -11.57 -36.76
N PHE A 576 33.34 -11.70 -38.06
CA PHE A 576 33.75 -12.89 -38.84
C PHE A 576 34.89 -12.54 -39.78
N PHE A 577 36.01 -13.26 -39.67
CA PHE A 577 37.25 -12.95 -40.39
C PHE A 577 37.66 -14.08 -41.35
N LYS A 578 38.41 -13.71 -42.39
CA LYS A 578 38.97 -14.64 -43.37
C LYS A 578 40.28 -15.30 -42.90
N ASP A 579 41.02 -14.64 -42.02
CA ASP A 579 42.38 -14.98 -41.66
C ASP A 579 42.55 -14.99 -40.12
N VAL A 580 43.36 -15.91 -39.59
CA VAL A 580 43.54 -16.16 -38.13
C VAL A 580 44.13 -14.98 -37.35
N ASP A 581 44.72 -13.99 -38.05
CA ASP A 581 45.25 -12.78 -37.41
C ASP A 581 44.14 -11.83 -36.93
N LEU A 582 42.90 -12.04 -37.38
CA LEU A 582 41.70 -11.23 -37.14
C LEU A 582 41.91 -9.76 -37.54
N GLY A 583 42.66 -9.50 -38.61
CA GLY A 583 42.93 -8.14 -39.10
C GLY A 583 41.71 -7.51 -39.77
N GLU A 584 41.56 -6.18 -39.67
CA GLU A 584 40.43 -5.45 -40.27
C GLU A 584 40.32 -5.64 -41.79
N GLU A 585 41.44 -5.76 -42.51
CA GLU A 585 41.44 -6.05 -43.95
C GLU A 585 40.89 -7.46 -44.29
N GLY A 586 40.85 -8.35 -43.29
CA GLY A 586 40.29 -9.69 -43.38
C GLY A 586 38.86 -9.82 -42.81
N ARG A 587 38.26 -8.74 -42.27
CA ARG A 587 36.88 -8.76 -41.77
C ARG A 587 35.91 -8.96 -42.94
N LEU A 588 35.06 -9.99 -42.84
CA LEU A 588 34.03 -10.33 -43.82
C LEU A 588 32.64 -9.91 -43.36
N SER A 589 32.43 -9.75 -42.05
CA SER A 589 31.19 -9.25 -41.46
C SER A 589 31.04 -7.72 -41.60
N ALA A 590 29.81 -7.24 -41.48
CA ALA A 590 29.52 -5.82 -41.32
C ALA A 590 28.35 -5.58 -40.35
N LYS A 591 28.41 -4.47 -39.59
CA LYS A 591 27.29 -4.03 -38.74
C LYS A 591 26.10 -3.48 -39.50
N ASN A 592 26.33 -2.81 -40.64
CA ASN A 592 25.28 -2.19 -41.44
C ASN A 592 25.15 -2.95 -42.76
N ILE A 593 23.95 -3.50 -43.02
CA ILE A 593 23.61 -4.20 -44.27
C ILE A 593 22.35 -3.53 -44.83
N ASP A 594 22.37 -3.19 -46.12
CA ASP A 594 21.23 -2.53 -46.79
C ASP A 594 19.96 -3.39 -46.66
N GLY A 595 18.93 -2.83 -46.01
CA GLY A 595 17.65 -3.51 -45.81
C GLY A 595 17.58 -4.44 -44.60
N VAL A 596 18.52 -4.34 -43.64
CA VAL A 596 18.46 -5.01 -42.33
C VAL A 596 18.38 -3.93 -41.25
N GLU A 597 17.38 -3.99 -40.36
CA GLU A 597 17.20 -2.95 -39.31
C GLU A 597 18.24 -3.04 -38.18
N ASP A 598 18.75 -4.25 -37.91
CA ASP A 598 19.81 -4.49 -36.93
C ASP A 598 21.12 -3.78 -37.31
N THR A 599 21.60 -2.88 -36.45
CA THR A 599 22.87 -2.15 -36.62
C THR A 599 23.89 -2.43 -35.52
N GLU A 600 23.56 -3.27 -34.54
CA GLU A 600 24.40 -3.55 -33.37
C GLU A 600 25.35 -4.72 -33.60
N HIS A 601 24.88 -5.81 -34.23
CA HIS A 601 25.63 -7.05 -34.41
C HIS A 601 26.52 -7.00 -35.65
N GLU A 602 27.67 -7.68 -35.63
CA GLU A 602 28.43 -7.98 -36.84
C GLU A 602 27.77 -9.13 -37.60
N LYS A 603 27.35 -8.88 -38.85
CA LYS A 603 26.53 -9.81 -39.64
C LYS A 603 27.25 -10.32 -40.87
N LEU A 604 27.06 -11.60 -41.22
CA LEU A 604 27.61 -12.21 -42.44
C LEU A 604 26.61 -13.17 -43.10
N LEU A 605 26.37 -12.98 -44.41
CA LEU A 605 25.59 -13.91 -45.23
C LEU A 605 26.49 -15.07 -45.68
N LEU A 606 26.12 -16.30 -45.33
CA LEU A 606 26.85 -17.48 -45.78
C LEU A 606 26.37 -17.93 -47.18
N PRO A 607 27.29 -18.17 -48.14
CA PRO A 607 26.94 -18.82 -49.40
C PRO A 607 26.64 -20.31 -49.19
N GLN A 608 25.95 -20.93 -50.15
CA GLN A 608 25.78 -22.39 -50.20
C GLN A 608 27.15 -23.09 -50.30
N GLY A 609 27.34 -24.16 -49.51
CA GLY A 609 28.57 -24.96 -49.49
C GLY A 609 29.35 -24.83 -48.18
N GLU A 610 30.67 -25.07 -48.24
CA GLU A 610 31.59 -24.90 -47.12
C GLU A 610 32.14 -23.45 -47.10
N THR A 611 32.06 -22.78 -45.96
CA THR A 611 32.70 -21.49 -45.69
C THR A 611 33.56 -21.61 -44.44
N VAL A 612 34.84 -21.24 -44.53
CA VAL A 612 35.78 -21.25 -43.39
C VAL A 612 35.96 -19.83 -42.89
N LEU A 613 35.75 -19.61 -41.60
CA LEU A 613 35.85 -18.31 -40.92
C LEU A 613 36.72 -18.43 -39.68
N TYR A 614 37.32 -17.31 -39.28
CA TYR A 614 38.05 -17.17 -38.03
C TYR A 614 37.39 -16.11 -37.15
N MET A 615 37.42 -16.33 -35.84
CA MET A 615 36.77 -15.47 -34.85
C MET A 615 37.39 -15.63 -33.46
N GLN A 616 36.98 -14.78 -32.52
CA GLN A 616 37.47 -14.69 -31.14
C GLN A 616 36.35 -15.04 -30.15
N ASP A 617 36.65 -15.77 -29.07
CA ASP A 617 35.74 -15.95 -27.92
C ASP A 617 35.84 -14.79 -26.91
N ASP A 618 35.02 -14.79 -25.86
CA ASP A 618 35.03 -13.76 -24.82
C ASP A 618 36.23 -13.82 -23.84
N GLU A 619 36.99 -14.93 -23.85
CA GLU A 619 38.31 -15.05 -23.21
C GLU A 619 39.48 -14.55 -24.08
N GLY A 620 39.23 -14.28 -25.37
CA GLY A 620 40.20 -13.75 -26.33
C GLY A 620 40.96 -14.81 -27.15
N ALA A 621 40.66 -16.10 -26.98
CA ALA A 621 41.20 -17.18 -27.80
C ALA A 621 40.59 -17.19 -29.20
N ARG A 622 41.21 -17.94 -30.14
CA ARG A 622 40.88 -17.89 -31.57
C ARG A 622 40.51 -19.25 -32.12
N TYR A 623 39.56 -19.26 -33.04
CA TYR A 623 38.98 -20.48 -33.59
C TYR A 623 38.86 -20.40 -35.12
N GLU A 624 39.09 -21.52 -35.78
CA GLU A 624 38.64 -21.81 -37.14
C GLU A 624 37.26 -22.46 -37.02
N VAL A 625 36.27 -21.92 -37.73
CA VAL A 625 34.91 -22.49 -37.79
C VAL A 625 34.55 -22.75 -39.26
N ARG A 626 34.15 -23.99 -39.55
CA ARG A 626 33.73 -24.41 -40.88
C ARG A 626 32.22 -24.54 -40.92
N PHE A 627 31.58 -23.64 -41.63
CA PHE A 627 30.14 -23.64 -41.84
C PHE A 627 29.79 -24.44 -43.07
N PHE A 628 28.83 -25.36 -42.96
CA PHE A 628 28.24 -26.07 -44.09
C PHE A 628 26.78 -25.67 -44.24
N VAL A 629 26.48 -24.99 -45.35
CA VAL A 629 25.15 -24.54 -45.74
C VAL A 629 24.60 -25.45 -46.84
N PRO A 630 23.57 -26.28 -46.57
CA PRO A 630 23.06 -27.25 -47.55
C PRO A 630 22.52 -26.58 -48.83
N GLU A 631 21.77 -25.49 -48.65
CA GLU A 631 21.19 -24.65 -49.70
C GLU A 631 21.10 -23.20 -49.21
N ALA A 632 21.17 -22.24 -50.13
CA ALA A 632 21.11 -20.83 -49.78
C ALA A 632 19.78 -20.48 -49.09
N GLY A 633 19.85 -19.91 -47.89
CA GLY A 633 18.66 -19.56 -47.10
C GLY A 633 18.09 -20.70 -46.23
N SER A 634 18.84 -21.80 -46.04
CA SER A 634 18.38 -22.94 -45.23
C SER A 634 18.11 -22.57 -43.76
N LEU A 635 17.17 -23.30 -43.14
CA LEU A 635 16.79 -23.17 -41.72
C LEU A 635 17.74 -23.87 -40.77
N GLU A 636 18.53 -24.83 -41.27
CA GLU A 636 19.52 -25.57 -40.49
C GLU A 636 20.87 -25.54 -41.23
N ILE A 637 21.92 -25.12 -40.51
CA ILE A 637 23.31 -25.20 -40.97
C ILE A 637 24.14 -25.93 -39.93
N THR A 638 25.35 -26.37 -40.29
CA THR A 638 26.28 -26.96 -39.33
C THR A 638 27.58 -26.16 -39.23
N ALA A 639 28.16 -26.14 -38.05
CA ALA A 639 29.42 -25.47 -37.74
C ALA A 639 30.39 -26.48 -37.10
N ASP A 640 31.53 -26.73 -37.73
CA ASP A 640 32.63 -27.50 -37.15
C ASP A 640 33.66 -26.54 -36.54
N VAL A 641 33.84 -26.59 -35.22
CA VAL A 641 34.69 -25.64 -34.48
C VAL A 641 36.04 -26.27 -34.12
N HIS A 642 37.11 -25.49 -34.28
CA HIS A 642 38.49 -25.84 -33.94
C HIS A 642 39.22 -24.67 -33.29
N ARG A 643 39.80 -24.86 -32.10
CA ARG A 643 40.72 -23.88 -31.50
C ARG A 643 42.03 -23.81 -32.29
N VAL A 644 42.57 -22.61 -32.48
CA VAL A 644 43.82 -22.37 -33.21
C VAL A 644 44.83 -21.68 -32.29
N GLU A 645 45.99 -22.31 -32.11
CA GLU A 645 47.15 -21.71 -31.43
C GLU A 645 47.97 -20.86 -32.42
N LEU A 646 48.51 -19.73 -31.95
CA LEU A 646 49.36 -18.79 -32.71
C LEU A 646 50.87 -19.04 -32.47
#